data_AF-A0AAV5JAE7-F1
#
_entry.id   AF-A0AAV5JAE7-F1
#
_cell.length_a   1.000
_cell.length_b   1.000
_cell.length_c   1.000
_cell.angle_alpha   90.00
_cell.angle_beta   90.00
_cell.angle_gamma   90.00
#
_symmetry.space_group_name_H-M   'P 1'
#
loop_
_entity.id
_entity.type
_entity.pdbx_description
1 polymer ?
#
loop_
_entity_poly.entity_id
_entity_poly.type
_entity_poly.pdbx_seq_one_letter_code
_entity_poly.pdbx_strand_id
1 'polypeptide(L)'
;MEEIQSQSDNYRSSSSSASSPASRVPSSNFFYFRKPGSLRQPISFEDSPEWEDTDIDVRVEEGGDSINVATTPASPSLSKLNNGSLPSPHLPEGAAVARKIAGASVVWKDLTITIKGKRKYSDKVVKNSNGYALPGTMTVIMGPAKSGKSTLLRAIAGRLLPSAKMYGEVFVNGVKSHMPYGSYGFVDRETTLIGSLTVREYLYYSALLQLPGFFCQKKGVVEEAIHAMSLGDYANKLIGGHCYMKGLPSGERRRVSIARELVMRPQVLFIDEPLYHLDSVSALLMMVTLKKLASTGCTLLFTIYQSSTEVFGLFDRICLLSNGNTLFFGETLACLQHFSNAGFPCPIMQSPSDHFLRAINTDFDRIIAMCKNWQDDHGDFSSVNMDTAVAIRTLEATYKLSADATAVETMILRLTEMEGPLLKSKGKAGNATRIAVLTWRSLLIMSREWKYYWLRLILYMLLVLCIGTVFSGLGHSLSSVVTRVAAVFAFVSFTSLLSIAGAPALMKEIKIYASEESNKHSGALVFLFGQLLSSIPFLFLISISSSLIFYFLIGLRDEFNLLMYFVLNFFMCLLVNEGLMLVVAYLWKDVYCSVLTLVCIQVVMMLAAGYFRIRNQLSVPFWMYPISYIAFHTYSIQGLLENEYLGTSFAVGQVRTISGLEALRSAYDISPDSNSKWENLLVLFLMTVGYRILVFILLHFGVKKNKSLHRLCQCNRETST
;
A
#
# COMPACT_ATOMS: atom_id res chain seq x y z
N MET A 1 49.62 -33.07 -46.14
CA MET A 1 48.22 -33.08 -46.60
C MET A 1 47.81 -31.62 -46.69
N GLU A 2 48.37 -30.90 -47.68
CA GLU A 2 47.82 -30.70 -49.06
C GLU A 2 46.68 -29.67 -49.01
N GLU A 3 46.95 -28.40 -49.35
CA GLU A 3 46.95 -27.74 -50.68
C GLU A 3 45.66 -26.91 -50.85
N ILE A 4 45.72 -25.57 -50.90
CA ILE A 4 45.86 -24.70 -52.10
C ILE A 4 44.73 -24.89 -53.13
N GLN A 5 43.84 -23.90 -53.28
CA GLN A 5 43.65 -23.19 -54.56
C GLN A 5 42.72 -21.97 -54.46
N SER A 6 43.24 -20.87 -55.02
CA SER A 6 42.64 -19.59 -55.40
C SER A 6 42.42 -19.53 -56.91
N GLN A 7 41.47 -18.73 -57.40
CA GLN A 7 41.48 -17.92 -58.66
C GLN A 7 40.09 -17.26 -58.82
N SER A 8 39.92 -15.94 -58.75
CA SER A 8 40.21 -14.87 -59.75
C SER A 8 39.31 -14.90 -60.99
N ASP A 9 38.65 -13.78 -61.30
CA ASP A 9 38.92 -13.02 -62.53
C ASP A 9 38.09 -11.74 -62.65
N ASN A 10 38.67 -10.79 -63.37
CA ASN A 10 38.37 -9.36 -63.41
C ASN A 10 38.32 -8.92 -64.88
N TYR A 11 37.52 -7.88 -65.17
CA TYR A 11 37.54 -6.97 -66.35
C TYR A 11 36.99 -7.37 -67.74
N ARG A 12 35.97 -6.59 -68.18
CA ARG A 12 35.88 -5.71 -69.40
C ARG A 12 34.39 -5.45 -69.72
N SER A 13 33.88 -4.30 -70.19
CA SER A 13 34.46 -3.14 -70.87
C SER A 13 33.41 -2.01 -71.05
N SER A 14 33.90 -0.76 -71.11
CA SER A 14 33.55 0.38 -72.02
C SER A 14 32.13 0.99 -72.02
N SER A 15 31.86 2.30 -72.16
CA SER A 15 32.62 3.58 -72.13
C SER A 15 31.68 4.71 -72.63
N SER A 16 31.71 5.90 -71.99
CA SER A 16 31.64 7.31 -72.54
C SER A 16 30.61 7.69 -73.65
N SER A 17 29.97 8.87 -73.75
CA SER A 17 30.36 10.26 -73.41
C SER A 17 29.28 11.28 -73.86
N ALA A 18 29.22 12.42 -73.15
CA ALA A 18 29.10 13.82 -73.62
C ALA A 18 27.76 14.49 -74.06
N SER A 19 27.55 15.66 -73.40
CA SER A 19 27.06 16.98 -73.87
C SER A 19 25.56 17.28 -74.08
N SER A 20 25.12 18.36 -73.43
CA SER A 20 23.81 19.07 -73.42
C SER A 20 23.61 19.95 -74.68
N PRO A 21 22.41 20.52 -75.00
CA PRO A 21 21.84 21.68 -74.24
C PRO A 21 20.29 21.88 -74.22
N ALA A 22 19.85 22.69 -73.24
CA ALA A 22 18.70 23.64 -73.15
C ALA A 22 17.29 23.36 -73.77
N SER A 23 16.23 23.34 -72.93
CA SER A 23 15.24 24.45 -72.74
C SER A 23 13.94 24.07 -71.97
N ARG A 24 13.47 24.99 -71.08
CA ARG A 24 12.08 25.25 -70.55
C ARG A 24 11.40 24.34 -69.48
N VAL A 25 11.68 24.59 -68.17
CA VAL A 25 10.86 25.21 -67.06
C VAL A 25 9.29 25.02 -67.06
N PRO A 26 8.54 24.98 -65.91
CA PRO A 26 8.57 24.14 -64.68
C PRO A 26 7.16 23.93 -63.99
N SER A 27 7.11 23.29 -62.81
CA SER A 27 6.33 23.72 -61.58
C SER A 27 6.42 22.63 -60.49
N SER A 28 7.33 22.71 -59.50
CA SER A 28 7.32 23.44 -58.19
C SER A 28 6.34 22.85 -57.15
N ASN A 29 6.74 21.98 -56.21
CA ASN A 29 7.48 22.20 -54.94
C ASN A 29 6.93 23.30 -54.01
N PHE A 30 6.68 22.94 -52.74
CA PHE A 30 6.70 23.87 -51.61
C PHE A 30 7.38 23.27 -50.36
N PHE A 31 8.53 23.85 -50.02
CA PHE A 31 9.13 23.90 -48.68
C PHE A 31 8.89 25.32 -48.14
N TYR A 32 8.63 25.47 -46.84
CA TYR A 32 8.49 26.78 -46.19
C TYR A 32 9.85 27.33 -45.73
N PHE A 33 10.18 28.53 -46.19
CA PHE A 33 11.15 29.43 -45.56
C PHE A 33 10.50 30.82 -45.44
N ARG A 34 10.60 31.44 -44.25
CA ARG A 34 10.06 32.78 -43.95
C ARG A 34 11.20 33.78 -43.80
N LYS A 35 10.99 35.02 -44.27
CA LYS A 35 11.80 36.21 -43.93
C LYS A 35 10.90 37.40 -43.54
N PRO A 36 11.43 38.43 -42.84
CA PRO A 36 10.70 39.20 -41.82
C PRO A 36 10.25 40.60 -42.27
N GLY A 37 9.30 41.18 -41.52
CA GLY A 37 9.03 42.62 -41.44
C GLY A 37 7.63 43.06 -41.90
N SER A 38 6.76 43.39 -40.94
CA SER A 38 5.84 44.56 -40.95
C SER A 38 4.86 44.50 -39.76
N LEU A 39 4.37 45.68 -39.37
CA LEU A 39 3.83 46.06 -38.06
C LEU A 39 2.54 45.32 -37.63
N ARG A 40 2.41 45.07 -36.33
CA ARG A 40 1.20 44.56 -35.65
C ARG A 40 0.12 45.65 -35.53
N GLN A 41 -1.10 45.33 -35.97
CA GLN A 41 -2.35 45.82 -35.37
C GLN A 41 -3.05 44.63 -34.68
N PRO A 42 -3.76 44.82 -33.54
CA PRO A 42 -4.46 43.73 -32.87
C PRO A 42 -5.76 43.40 -33.62
N ILE A 43 -5.94 42.13 -33.98
CA ILE A 43 -7.16 41.61 -34.62
C ILE A 43 -8.22 41.33 -33.54
N SER A 44 -9.46 41.72 -33.85
CA SER A 44 -10.66 41.62 -33.04
C SER A 44 -11.18 40.19 -32.89
N PHE A 45 -12.04 40.00 -31.89
CA PHE A 45 -12.61 38.74 -31.45
C PHE A 45 -13.84 38.34 -32.31
N GLU A 46 -13.64 38.21 -33.62
CA GLU A 46 -14.60 37.57 -34.53
C GLU A 46 -13.76 36.90 -35.62
N ASP A 47 -13.43 35.62 -35.43
CA ASP A 47 -13.09 34.64 -36.46
C ASP A 47 -12.56 33.38 -35.76
N SER A 48 -13.45 32.45 -35.45
CA SER A 48 -13.10 31.07 -35.08
C SER A 48 -13.63 30.13 -36.16
N PRO A 49 -12.84 29.18 -36.68
CA PRO A 49 -13.27 28.30 -37.77
C PRO A 49 -14.21 27.20 -37.26
N GLU A 50 -15.30 26.99 -38.00
CA GLU A 50 -16.23 25.87 -37.88
C GLU A 50 -15.52 24.54 -38.19
N TRP A 51 -15.78 23.51 -37.39
CA TRP A 51 -15.31 22.15 -37.66
C TRP A 51 -16.45 21.37 -38.31
N GLU A 52 -16.23 20.89 -39.53
CA GLU A 52 -17.10 19.96 -40.25
C GLU A 52 -17.13 18.59 -39.55
N ASP A 53 -18.34 18.10 -39.25
CA ASP A 53 -18.59 16.73 -38.80
C ASP A 53 -18.37 15.75 -39.95
N THR A 54 -17.53 14.74 -39.71
CA THR A 54 -17.36 13.59 -40.62
C THR A 54 -17.92 12.34 -39.94
N ASP A 55 -19.01 11.82 -40.53
CA ASP A 55 -19.67 10.57 -40.17
C ASP A 55 -18.78 9.34 -40.44
N ILE A 56 -18.69 8.43 -39.47
CA ILE A 56 -18.39 7.00 -39.71
C ILE A 56 -19.26 6.13 -38.80
N ASP A 57 -20.07 5.28 -39.46
CA ASP A 57 -21.05 4.32 -38.95
C ASP A 57 -20.53 3.28 -37.95
N VAL A 58 -21.32 2.99 -36.91
CA VAL A 58 -21.40 1.65 -36.28
C VAL A 58 -22.86 1.28 -36.01
N ARG A 59 -23.27 0.17 -36.64
CA ARG A 59 -24.60 -0.46 -36.68
C ARG A 59 -25.18 -0.79 -35.29
N VAL A 60 -26.45 -0.46 -35.09
CA VAL A 60 -27.33 -1.01 -34.05
C VAL A 60 -28.58 -1.56 -34.73
N GLU A 61 -28.91 -2.83 -34.49
CA GLU A 61 -30.13 -3.49 -34.98
C GLU A 61 -31.38 -2.95 -34.27
N GLU A 62 -32.43 -2.72 -35.06
CA GLU A 62 -33.71 -2.13 -34.70
C GLU A 62 -34.67 -3.11 -34.00
N GLY A 63 -35.53 -2.52 -33.16
CA GLY A 63 -36.86 -3.04 -32.81
C GLY A 63 -37.71 -1.86 -32.32
N GLY A 64 -38.60 -1.36 -33.18
CA GLY A 64 -39.38 -0.13 -33.01
C GLY A 64 -40.60 -0.21 -32.08
N ASP A 65 -41.12 0.95 -31.66
CA ASP A 65 -42.31 1.56 -32.30
C ASP A 65 -42.78 2.86 -31.60
N SER A 66 -43.00 3.88 -32.43
CA SER A 66 -43.94 5.02 -32.33
C SER A 66 -43.79 6.12 -31.25
N ILE A 67 -43.54 7.34 -31.75
CA ILE A 67 -43.74 8.65 -31.10
C ILE A 67 -45.09 9.20 -31.57
N ASN A 68 -45.89 9.79 -30.66
CA ASN A 68 -46.90 10.78 -31.00
C ASN A 68 -46.63 12.12 -30.30
N VAL A 69 -46.84 13.16 -31.09
CA VAL A 69 -46.49 14.58 -30.97
C VAL A 69 -47.47 15.36 -30.06
N ALA A 70 -46.98 16.39 -29.35
CA ALA A 70 -47.50 17.78 -29.42
C ALA A 70 -47.27 18.64 -28.14
N THR A 71 -46.44 19.67 -28.31
CA THR A 71 -46.67 21.11 -28.04
C THR A 71 -47.14 21.61 -26.66
N THR A 72 -46.26 22.40 -26.02
CA THR A 72 -46.49 23.34 -24.90
C THR A 72 -47.34 24.56 -25.29
N PRO A 73 -47.94 25.28 -24.32
CA PRO A 73 -47.38 26.63 -24.05
C PRO A 73 -47.42 27.11 -22.58
N ALA A 74 -46.62 28.17 -22.39
CA ALA A 74 -46.32 29.07 -21.28
C ALA A 74 -47.31 29.31 -20.12
N SER A 75 -46.69 29.56 -18.96
CA SER A 75 -47.20 30.06 -17.67
C SER A 75 -47.69 31.51 -17.67
N PRO A 76 -48.60 31.89 -16.75
CA PRO A 76 -48.68 33.25 -16.24
C PRO A 76 -48.26 33.35 -14.76
N SER A 77 -47.77 34.54 -14.44
CA SER A 77 -47.37 35.06 -13.13
C SER A 77 -48.56 35.34 -12.20
N LEU A 78 -48.36 35.31 -10.87
CA LEU A 78 -49.03 36.23 -9.95
C LEU A 78 -48.39 36.29 -8.55
N SER A 79 -48.72 37.37 -7.88
CA SER A 79 -48.15 38.02 -6.71
C SER A 79 -49.01 37.84 -5.44
N LYS A 80 -48.37 38.07 -4.28
CA LYS A 80 -48.88 38.61 -2.99
C LYS A 80 -50.00 37.89 -2.18
N LEU A 81 -49.62 37.69 -0.91
CA LEU A 81 -50.37 37.78 0.37
C LEU A 81 -51.26 36.63 0.92
N ASN A 82 -50.74 36.09 2.05
CA ASN A 82 -51.34 35.86 3.38
C ASN A 82 -52.50 34.89 3.69
N ASN A 83 -52.24 34.15 4.77
CA ASN A 83 -53.09 33.59 5.83
C ASN A 83 -54.05 32.42 5.52
N GLY A 84 -53.69 31.25 6.05
CA GLY A 84 -54.58 30.11 6.25
C GLY A 84 -53.84 28.95 6.91
N SER A 85 -54.02 28.78 8.21
CA SER A 85 -53.46 27.71 9.04
C SER A 85 -54.04 26.33 8.72
N LEU A 86 -53.20 25.35 8.40
CA LEU A 86 -53.48 23.90 8.54
C LEU A 86 -52.17 23.11 8.73
N PRO A 87 -52.22 21.93 9.37
CA PRO A 87 -51.22 21.46 10.31
C PRO A 87 -49.99 20.84 9.66
N SER A 88 -48.84 21.03 10.31
CA SER A 88 -47.56 20.41 9.96
C SER A 88 -47.64 18.88 10.02
N PRO A 89 -47.09 18.13 9.04
CA PRO A 89 -46.93 16.69 9.17
C PRO A 89 -45.83 16.39 10.21
N HIS A 90 -46.10 15.41 11.07
CA HIS A 90 -45.19 14.92 12.10
C HIS A 90 -43.85 14.45 11.50
N LEU A 91 -42.79 15.16 11.84
CA LEU A 91 -41.41 14.67 11.71
C LEU A 91 -41.21 13.52 12.72
N PRO A 92 -40.58 12.40 12.33
CA PRO A 92 -40.21 11.38 13.29
C PRO A 92 -39.19 11.97 14.28
N GLU A 93 -39.58 11.99 15.57
CA GLU A 93 -38.70 12.29 16.69
C GLU A 93 -37.57 11.26 16.75
N GLY A 94 -36.44 11.65 16.18
CA GLY A 94 -35.21 10.87 16.15
C GLY A 94 -34.05 11.67 15.58
N ALA A 95 -34.06 13.00 15.73
CA ALA A 95 -32.88 13.81 15.43
C ALA A 95 -31.82 13.49 16.49
N ALA A 96 -30.94 12.55 16.17
CA ALA A 96 -29.74 12.28 16.95
C ALA A 96 -28.97 13.60 17.11
N VAL A 97 -29.08 14.21 18.30
CA VAL A 97 -28.30 15.38 18.68
C VAL A 97 -26.84 14.97 18.51
N ALA A 98 -26.17 15.51 17.48
CA ALA A 98 -24.77 15.21 17.20
C ALA A 98 -23.97 15.57 18.46
N ARG A 99 -23.50 14.54 19.16
CA ARG A 99 -22.87 14.70 20.47
C ARG A 99 -21.56 15.45 20.25
N LYS A 100 -21.47 16.67 20.77
CA LYS A 100 -20.33 17.58 20.59
C LYS A 100 -19.04 16.88 21.04
N ILE A 101 -18.07 16.75 20.15
CA ILE A 101 -16.75 16.19 20.47
C ILE A 101 -16.00 17.28 21.22
N ALA A 102 -15.49 16.97 22.42
CA ALA A 102 -14.58 17.87 23.12
C ALA A 102 -13.26 17.91 22.33
N GLY A 103 -13.03 18.98 21.55
CA GLY A 103 -11.77 19.19 20.82
C GLY A 103 -10.61 19.50 21.75
N ALA A 104 -9.39 19.44 21.20
CA ALA A 104 -8.17 19.77 21.92
C ALA A 104 -7.35 20.81 21.14
N SER A 105 -6.81 21.81 21.83
CA SER A 105 -5.87 22.74 21.20
C SER A 105 -4.51 22.05 21.07
N VAL A 106 -3.86 22.23 19.91
CA VAL A 106 -2.51 21.73 19.65
C VAL A 106 -1.63 22.91 19.32
N VAL A 107 -0.50 23.04 20.01
CA VAL A 107 0.45 24.13 19.83
C VAL A 107 1.82 23.53 19.59
N TRP A 108 2.56 24.04 18.61
CA TRP A 108 3.97 23.68 18.40
C TRP A 108 4.84 24.93 18.41
N LYS A 109 5.95 24.83 19.13
CA LYS A 109 6.89 25.94 19.38
C LYS A 109 8.32 25.52 19.09
N ASP A 110 9.01 26.36 18.36
CA ASP A 110 10.41 26.27 17.92
C ASP A 110 10.75 24.92 17.29
N LEU A 111 9.80 24.38 16.52
CA LEU A 111 9.86 23.00 16.05
C LEU A 111 10.86 22.90 14.89
N THR A 112 11.97 22.20 15.14
CA THR A 112 13.04 21.96 14.17
C THR A 112 13.26 20.47 14.00
N ILE A 113 13.23 19.99 12.76
CA ILE A 113 13.36 18.56 12.45
C ILE A 113 14.60 18.34 11.63
N THR A 114 15.46 17.44 12.10
CA THR A 114 16.64 17.00 11.36
C THR A 114 16.50 15.53 10.99
N ILE A 115 16.84 15.16 9.76
CA ILE A 115 16.87 13.75 9.33
C ILE A 115 18.32 13.38 9.08
N LYS A 116 18.86 12.39 9.78
CA LYS A 116 20.22 11.90 9.52
C LYS A 116 20.30 11.26 8.12
N GLY A 117 20.80 12.01 7.14
CA GLY A 117 21.01 11.61 5.74
C GLY A 117 22.43 11.90 5.23
N LYS A 118 22.85 11.23 4.15
CA LYS A 118 24.23 11.19 3.61
C LYS A 118 24.77 12.50 2.96
N ARG A 119 24.15 13.68 3.10
CA ARG A 119 24.62 14.90 2.39
C ARG A 119 24.89 16.07 3.33
N LYS A 120 26.08 16.66 3.13
CA LYS A 120 26.81 17.54 4.05
C LYS A 120 26.33 19.00 4.09
N TYR A 121 25.13 19.35 3.61
CA TYR A 121 24.60 20.72 3.73
C TYR A 121 23.06 20.70 3.81
N SER A 122 22.52 21.18 4.95
CA SER A 122 21.11 21.22 5.39
C SER A 122 20.46 19.90 5.85
N ASP A 123 20.95 19.35 6.96
CA ASP A 123 20.31 18.26 7.72
C ASP A 123 18.90 18.62 8.27
N LYS A 124 18.51 19.91 8.24
CA LYS A 124 17.22 20.42 8.75
C LYS A 124 16.15 20.40 7.66
N VAL A 125 15.12 19.58 7.85
CA VAL A 125 13.94 19.46 6.96
C VAL A 125 12.86 20.49 7.31
N VAL A 126 12.72 20.82 8.60
CA VAL A 126 11.86 21.90 9.09
C VAL A 126 12.69 22.75 10.05
N LYS A 127 12.58 24.08 9.94
CA LYS A 127 13.42 25.04 10.64
C LYS A 127 12.52 26.01 11.42
N ASN A 128 12.60 25.93 12.75
CA ASN A 128 11.93 26.82 13.70
C ASN A 128 10.47 27.16 13.38
N SER A 129 9.63 26.14 13.18
CA SER A 129 8.22 26.34 12.89
C SER A 129 7.42 26.59 14.17
N ASN A 130 6.59 27.63 14.16
CA ASN A 130 5.67 28.01 15.22
C ASN A 130 4.23 27.99 14.69
N GLY A 131 3.28 27.57 15.52
CA GLY A 131 1.85 27.64 15.17
C GLY A 131 0.96 26.91 16.16
N TYR A 132 -0.35 26.98 15.91
CA TYR A 132 -1.36 26.35 16.74
C TYR A 132 -2.57 25.87 15.93
N ALA A 133 -3.39 25.02 16.53
CA ALA A 133 -4.65 24.53 15.99
C ALA A 133 -5.71 24.53 17.09
N LEU A 134 -6.89 25.08 16.78
CA LEU A 134 -7.96 25.26 17.75
C LEU A 134 -9.07 24.21 17.56
N PRO A 135 -9.75 23.83 18.66
CA PRO A 135 -10.98 23.02 18.61
C PRO A 135 -11.98 23.54 17.58
N GLY A 136 -12.48 22.63 16.76
CA GLY A 136 -13.49 22.90 15.75
C GLY A 136 -13.05 23.72 14.55
N THR A 137 -11.74 23.88 14.35
CA THR A 137 -11.16 24.59 13.20
C THR A 137 -10.36 23.67 12.29
N MET A 138 -10.25 24.07 11.02
CA MET A 138 -9.45 23.43 9.99
C MET A 138 -8.16 24.21 9.75
N THR A 139 -7.02 23.61 10.11
CA THR A 139 -5.70 24.19 9.85
C THR A 139 -5.01 23.40 8.76
N VAL A 140 -4.67 24.08 7.66
CA VAL A 140 -3.98 23.48 6.51
C VAL A 140 -2.50 23.82 6.51
N ILE A 141 -1.65 22.85 6.18
CA ILE A 141 -0.23 23.04 5.91
C ILE A 141 0.00 22.93 4.40
N MET A 142 0.39 24.03 3.76
CA MET A 142 0.54 24.14 2.31
C MET A 142 1.97 24.54 1.92
N GLY A 143 2.40 24.16 0.71
CA GLY A 143 3.75 24.40 0.23
C GLY A 143 4.19 23.42 -0.87
N PRO A 144 5.33 23.66 -1.54
CA PRO A 144 5.82 22.85 -2.64
C PRO A 144 6.28 21.46 -2.20
N ALA A 145 6.58 20.59 -3.17
CA ALA A 145 7.13 19.28 -2.89
C ALA A 145 8.43 19.42 -2.08
N LYS A 146 8.68 18.48 -1.17
CA LYS A 146 9.88 18.47 -0.30
C LYS A 146 10.04 19.69 0.65
N SER A 147 9.02 20.53 0.82
CA SER A 147 9.09 21.66 1.78
C SER A 147 9.02 21.26 3.25
N GLY A 148 8.74 19.99 3.56
CA GLY A 148 8.67 19.47 4.92
C GLY A 148 7.26 19.31 5.50
N LYS A 149 6.19 19.57 4.73
CA LYS A 149 4.77 19.51 5.19
C LYS A 149 4.41 18.23 5.93
N SER A 150 4.55 17.07 5.28
CA SER A 150 4.22 15.78 5.87
C SER A 150 5.15 15.42 7.04
N THR A 151 6.37 15.96 7.05
CA THR A 151 7.33 15.79 8.15
C THR A 151 6.92 16.61 9.37
N LEU A 152 6.46 17.87 9.17
CA LEU A 152 5.89 18.71 10.22
C LEU A 152 4.62 18.07 10.80
N LEU A 153 3.70 17.63 9.94
CA LEU A 153 2.46 16.96 10.37
C LEU A 153 2.77 15.72 11.23
N ARG A 154 3.72 14.88 10.80
CA ARG A 154 4.15 13.71 11.58
C ARG A 154 4.87 14.08 12.87
N ALA A 155 5.59 15.20 12.91
CA ALA A 155 6.24 15.68 14.14
C ALA A 155 5.23 16.15 15.18
N ILE A 156 4.24 16.94 14.76
CA ILE A 156 3.15 17.38 15.62
C ILE A 156 2.39 16.16 16.17
N ALA A 157 2.13 15.15 15.34
CA ALA A 157 1.51 13.89 15.76
C ALA A 157 2.41 12.97 16.62
N GLY A 158 3.69 13.30 16.82
CA GLY A 158 4.65 12.44 17.53
C GLY A 158 5.01 11.14 16.80
N ARG A 159 4.89 11.11 15.47
CA ARG A 159 5.09 9.95 14.58
C ARG A 159 6.33 10.08 13.69
N LEU A 160 7.34 10.81 14.14
CA LEU A 160 8.58 10.95 13.40
C LEU A 160 9.30 9.61 13.25
N LEU A 161 9.95 9.44 12.10
CA LEU A 161 10.82 8.29 11.87
C LEU A 161 11.93 8.29 12.92
N PRO A 162 12.37 7.11 13.42
CA PRO A 162 13.48 7.05 14.38
C PRO A 162 14.81 7.63 13.86
N SER A 163 14.94 7.90 12.55
CA SER A 163 16.10 8.57 11.94
C SER A 163 16.05 10.09 12.07
N ALA A 164 14.87 10.64 12.35
CA ALA A 164 14.66 12.04 12.54
C ALA A 164 14.85 12.40 14.03
N LYS A 165 15.48 13.54 14.30
CA LYS A 165 15.50 14.17 15.61
C LYS A 165 14.62 15.42 15.55
N MET A 166 13.76 15.55 16.55
CA MET A 166 12.92 16.72 16.77
C MET A 166 13.53 17.56 17.89
N TYR A 167 13.62 18.86 17.64
CA TYR A 167 13.88 19.90 18.63
C TYR A 167 12.66 20.81 18.70
N GLY A 168 12.45 21.47 19.83
CA GLY A 168 11.22 22.22 20.11
C GLY A 168 10.19 21.39 20.86
N GLU A 169 9.01 21.97 21.06
CA GLU A 169 8.00 21.45 21.97
C GLU A 169 6.62 21.45 21.32
N VAL A 170 5.83 20.43 21.66
CA VAL A 170 4.42 20.33 21.26
C VAL A 170 3.59 20.25 22.53
N PHE A 171 2.62 21.14 22.63
CA PHE A 171 1.68 21.24 23.75
C PHE A 171 0.30 20.84 23.26
N VAL A 172 -0.43 20.15 24.12
CA VAL A 172 -1.82 19.74 23.89
C VAL A 172 -2.62 20.20 25.08
N ASN A 173 -3.60 21.09 24.86
CA ASN A 173 -4.32 21.79 25.93
C ASN A 173 -3.37 22.43 26.97
N GLY A 174 -2.32 23.11 26.50
CA GLY A 174 -1.33 23.77 27.37
C GLY A 174 -0.28 22.85 28.01
N VAL A 175 -0.50 21.53 28.02
CA VAL A 175 0.44 20.59 28.64
C VAL A 175 1.41 20.02 27.61
N LYS A 176 2.71 20.06 27.94
CA LYS A 176 3.76 19.38 27.17
C LYS A 176 3.66 17.87 27.35
N SER A 177 2.88 17.21 26.50
CA SER A 177 2.66 15.77 26.55
C SER A 177 2.60 15.16 25.15
N HIS A 178 3.10 13.94 25.02
CA HIS A 178 2.73 13.09 23.90
C HIS A 178 1.23 12.79 23.96
N MET A 179 0.57 12.83 22.81
CA MET A 179 -0.85 12.50 22.73
C MET A 179 -1.06 11.01 23.05
N PRO A 180 -1.91 10.68 24.04
CA PRO A 180 -2.16 9.30 24.43
C PRO A 180 -2.93 8.54 23.34
N TYR A 181 -2.86 7.21 23.40
CA TYR A 181 -3.57 6.36 22.45
C TYR A 181 -5.08 6.61 22.49
N GLY A 182 -5.68 6.77 21.30
CA GLY A 182 -7.11 7.00 21.09
C GLY A 182 -7.55 8.46 21.21
N SER A 183 -6.66 9.39 21.58
CA SER A 183 -7.00 10.82 21.64
C SER A 183 -6.85 11.52 20.29
N TYR A 184 -5.99 10.99 19.41
CA TYR A 184 -5.79 11.47 18.05
C TYR A 184 -5.94 10.35 17.03
N GLY A 185 -6.31 10.71 15.80
CA GLY A 185 -6.30 9.84 14.62
C GLY A 185 -5.27 10.35 13.61
N PHE A 186 -4.63 9.43 12.87
CA PHE A 186 -3.72 9.82 11.79
C PHE A 186 -4.01 9.02 10.53
N VAL A 187 -4.25 9.73 9.44
CA VAL A 187 -4.50 9.17 8.11
C VAL A 187 -3.30 9.43 7.22
N ASP A 188 -2.60 8.35 6.84
CA ASP A 188 -1.47 8.41 5.91
C ASP A 188 -1.92 8.77 4.48
N ARG A 189 -0.98 9.23 3.65
CA ARG A 189 -1.22 9.57 2.24
C ARG A 189 -1.75 8.39 1.43
N GLU A 190 -1.11 7.23 1.58
CA GLU A 190 -1.53 5.99 0.93
C GLU A 190 -2.59 5.27 1.77
N THR A 191 -3.71 4.88 1.13
CA THR A 191 -4.78 4.15 1.80
C THR A 191 -4.53 2.65 1.72
N THR A 192 -4.31 2.00 2.87
CA THR A 192 -4.29 0.54 2.95
C THR A 192 -5.64 0.06 3.46
N LEU A 193 -6.42 -0.56 2.58
CA LEU A 193 -7.76 -1.07 2.88
C LEU A 193 -7.88 -2.54 2.50
N ILE A 194 -8.73 -3.25 3.21
CA ILE A 194 -9.01 -4.66 2.95
C ILE A 194 -10.14 -4.74 1.93
N GLY A 195 -9.79 -5.04 0.68
CA GLY A 195 -10.74 -5.02 -0.44
C GLY A 195 -11.87 -6.06 -0.37
N SER A 196 -11.63 -7.18 0.33
CA SER A 196 -12.56 -8.31 0.48
C SER A 196 -13.67 -8.10 1.52
N LEU A 197 -13.62 -6.98 2.24
CA LEU A 197 -14.61 -6.59 3.24
C LEU A 197 -15.53 -5.50 2.70
N THR A 198 -16.76 -5.48 3.19
CA THR A 198 -17.64 -4.32 3.03
C THR A 198 -17.18 -3.15 3.90
N VAL A 199 -17.61 -1.93 3.58
CA VAL A 199 -17.27 -0.74 4.38
C VAL A 199 -17.69 -0.92 5.85
N ARG A 200 -18.93 -1.37 6.09
CA ARG A 200 -19.46 -1.62 7.43
C ARG A 200 -18.68 -2.69 8.17
N GLU A 201 -18.37 -3.82 7.53
CA GLU A 201 -17.56 -4.88 8.14
C GLU A 201 -16.15 -4.37 8.49
N TYR A 202 -15.51 -3.66 7.57
CA TYR A 202 -14.16 -3.13 7.77
C TYR A 202 -14.10 -2.17 8.97
N LEU A 203 -15.04 -1.22 9.05
CA LEU A 203 -15.13 -0.28 10.17
C LEU A 203 -15.52 -0.98 11.46
N TYR A 204 -16.37 -2.00 11.40
CA TYR A 204 -16.72 -2.81 12.56
C TYR A 204 -15.50 -3.58 13.11
N TYR A 205 -14.71 -4.25 12.26
CA TYR A 205 -13.48 -4.89 12.70
C TYR A 205 -12.48 -3.89 13.29
N SER A 206 -12.38 -2.69 12.68
CA SER A 206 -11.57 -1.60 13.23
C SER A 206 -12.04 -1.24 14.64
N ALA A 207 -13.35 -1.07 14.85
CA ALA A 207 -13.95 -0.79 16.17
C ALA A 207 -13.67 -1.89 17.19
N LEU A 208 -13.73 -3.16 16.78
CA LEU A 208 -13.45 -4.29 17.66
C LEU A 208 -12.00 -4.30 18.15
N LEU A 209 -11.04 -3.96 17.27
CA LEU A 209 -9.62 -3.89 17.60
C LEU A 209 -9.26 -2.67 18.46
N GLN A 210 -9.89 -1.54 18.16
CA GLN A 210 -9.58 -0.23 18.69
C GLN A 210 -10.24 0.04 20.05
N LEU A 211 -11.55 -0.18 20.18
CA LEU A 211 -12.32 0.22 21.35
C LEU A 211 -12.35 -0.88 22.43
N PRO A 212 -12.19 -0.54 23.73
CA PRO A 212 -12.53 -1.47 24.81
C PRO A 212 -14.05 -1.67 24.93
N GLY A 213 -14.47 -2.70 25.67
CA GLY A 213 -15.88 -2.95 25.99
C GLY A 213 -16.62 -3.93 25.06
N PHE A 214 -17.93 -4.06 25.30
CA PHE A 214 -18.82 -5.05 24.67
C PHE A 214 -19.13 -4.77 23.20
N PHE A 215 -19.43 -5.83 22.45
CA PHE A 215 -19.66 -5.80 20.99
C PHE A 215 -20.84 -4.91 20.56
N CYS A 216 -21.94 -4.89 21.31
CA CYS A 216 -23.17 -4.19 20.92
C CYS A 216 -23.00 -2.66 20.85
N GLN A 217 -22.27 -2.07 21.78
CA GLN A 217 -22.04 -0.62 21.83
C GLN A 217 -21.18 -0.14 20.65
N LYS A 218 -20.36 -1.03 20.07
CA LYS A 218 -19.44 -0.71 18.98
C LYS A 218 -20.16 -0.53 17.63
N LYS A 219 -21.32 -1.18 17.41
CA LYS A 219 -22.11 -1.01 16.18
C LYS A 219 -22.60 0.43 16.01
N GLY A 220 -23.10 1.05 17.09
CA GLY A 220 -23.55 2.44 17.05
C GLY A 220 -22.44 3.43 16.68
N VAL A 221 -21.22 3.21 17.17
CA VAL A 221 -20.05 4.04 16.81
C VAL A 221 -19.70 3.92 15.33
N VAL A 222 -19.83 2.72 14.77
CA VAL A 222 -19.55 2.47 13.35
C VAL A 222 -20.57 3.18 12.46
N GLU A 223 -21.87 3.08 12.78
CA GLU A 223 -22.91 3.79 12.02
C GLU A 223 -22.74 5.32 12.12
N GLU A 224 -22.35 5.84 13.28
CA GLU A 224 -22.01 7.26 13.44
C GLU A 224 -20.83 7.67 12.55
N ALA A 225 -19.77 6.85 12.46
CA ALA A 225 -18.62 7.12 11.59
C ALA A 225 -18.98 7.06 10.10
N ILE A 226 -19.86 6.13 9.70
CA ILE A 226 -20.39 6.02 8.34
C ILE A 226 -21.21 7.28 7.99
N HIS A 227 -22.07 7.72 8.90
CA HIS A 227 -22.88 8.91 8.70
C HIS A 227 -22.04 10.20 8.69
N ALA A 228 -21.03 10.31 9.56
CA ALA A 228 -20.13 11.46 9.62
C ALA A 228 -19.35 11.69 8.32
N MET A 229 -19.02 10.61 7.60
CA MET A 229 -18.31 10.66 6.32
C MET A 229 -19.23 10.53 5.10
N SER A 230 -20.56 10.59 5.27
CA SER A 230 -21.55 10.46 4.19
C SER A 230 -21.36 9.18 3.37
N LEU A 231 -21.10 8.04 4.03
CA LEU A 231 -20.84 6.73 3.41
C LEU A 231 -22.04 5.78 3.41
N GLY A 232 -23.24 6.27 3.72
CA GLY A 232 -24.45 5.45 3.88
C GLY A 232 -24.73 4.54 2.68
N ASP A 233 -24.70 5.10 1.47
CA ASP A 233 -25.00 4.38 0.22
C ASP A 233 -23.96 3.31 -0.16
N TYR A 234 -22.78 3.38 0.46
CA TYR A 234 -21.66 2.46 0.22
C TYR A 234 -21.39 1.53 1.41
N ALA A 235 -22.16 1.63 2.49
CA ALA A 235 -21.91 0.89 3.73
C ALA A 235 -21.81 -0.63 3.52
N ASN A 236 -22.66 -1.20 2.66
CA ASN A 236 -22.71 -2.64 2.39
C ASN A 236 -21.96 -3.05 1.10
N LYS A 237 -21.26 -2.13 0.43
CA LYS A 237 -20.49 -2.44 -0.79
C LYS A 237 -19.06 -2.89 -0.44
N LEU A 238 -18.52 -3.82 -1.25
CA LEU A 238 -17.14 -4.30 -1.12
C LEU A 238 -16.13 -3.22 -1.51
N ILE A 239 -15.12 -3.01 -0.66
CA ILE A 239 -14.12 -1.95 -0.85
C ILE A 239 -13.31 -2.16 -2.14
N GLY A 240 -12.84 -3.38 -2.38
CA GLY A 240 -11.97 -3.73 -3.50
C GLY A 240 -12.72 -4.30 -4.71
N GLY A 241 -14.02 -4.53 -4.60
CA GLY A 241 -14.82 -5.22 -5.62
C GLY A 241 -14.53 -6.72 -5.70
N HIS A 242 -15.15 -7.37 -6.69
CA HIS A 242 -14.94 -8.77 -7.04
C HIS A 242 -14.71 -8.90 -8.55
N CYS A 243 -14.37 -10.09 -9.08
CA CYS A 243 -14.09 -10.33 -10.51
C CYS A 243 -15.08 -9.65 -11.48
N TYR A 244 -16.35 -9.52 -11.09
CA TYR A 244 -17.42 -8.93 -11.88
C TYR A 244 -18.04 -7.66 -11.28
N MET A 245 -17.59 -7.22 -10.10
CA MET A 245 -18.12 -6.01 -9.45
C MET A 245 -17.02 -4.97 -9.26
N LYS A 246 -17.27 -3.76 -9.77
CA LYS A 246 -16.38 -2.61 -9.55
C LYS A 246 -16.29 -2.31 -8.05
N GLY A 247 -15.07 -2.09 -7.57
CA GLY A 247 -14.81 -1.65 -6.20
C GLY A 247 -15.25 -0.21 -5.96
N LEU A 248 -15.06 0.27 -4.73
CA LEU A 248 -15.37 1.65 -4.37
C LEU A 248 -14.50 2.65 -5.18
N PRO A 249 -15.05 3.79 -5.62
CA PRO A 249 -14.29 4.90 -6.19
C PRO A 249 -13.17 5.38 -5.26
N SER A 250 -12.12 6.03 -5.80
CA SER A 250 -10.98 6.52 -5.01
C SER A 250 -11.40 7.48 -3.89
N GLY A 251 -12.35 8.38 -4.18
CA GLY A 251 -12.97 9.30 -3.20
C GLY A 251 -13.61 8.59 -2.03
N GLU A 252 -14.46 7.60 -2.29
CA GLU A 252 -15.11 6.80 -1.26
C GLU A 252 -14.09 6.02 -0.42
N ARG A 253 -13.11 5.40 -1.07
CA ARG A 253 -12.02 4.69 -0.37
C ARG A 253 -11.25 5.62 0.56
N ARG A 254 -11.00 6.86 0.13
CA ARG A 254 -10.35 7.87 0.96
C ARG A 254 -11.21 8.23 2.18
N ARG A 255 -12.53 8.39 2.00
CA ARG A 255 -13.47 8.61 3.11
C ARG A 255 -13.51 7.44 4.08
N VAL A 256 -13.48 6.19 3.59
CA VAL A 256 -13.41 4.98 4.42
C VAL A 256 -12.13 4.96 5.27
N SER A 257 -11.00 5.39 4.70
CA SER A 257 -9.74 5.50 5.45
C SER A 257 -9.81 6.51 6.60
N ILE A 258 -10.53 7.62 6.41
CA ILE A 258 -10.76 8.62 7.46
C ILE A 258 -11.77 8.08 8.49
N ALA A 259 -12.87 7.46 8.03
CA ALA A 259 -13.88 6.85 8.87
C ALA A 259 -13.29 5.81 9.83
N ARG A 260 -12.30 5.03 9.38
CA ARG A 260 -11.56 4.06 10.22
C ARG A 260 -10.92 4.70 11.45
N GLU A 261 -10.33 5.89 11.31
CA GLU A 261 -9.72 6.61 12.42
C GLU A 261 -10.78 7.32 13.27
N LEU A 262 -11.92 7.71 12.67
CA LEU A 262 -13.05 8.32 13.38
C LEU A 262 -13.78 7.38 14.33
N VAL A 263 -13.65 6.06 14.15
CA VAL A 263 -14.22 5.06 15.07
C VAL A 263 -13.74 5.27 16.52
N MET A 264 -12.50 5.76 16.72
CA MET A 264 -12.00 6.11 18.05
C MET A 264 -12.64 7.36 18.64
N ARG A 265 -13.39 8.14 17.86
CA ARG A 265 -13.80 9.52 18.14
C ARG A 265 -12.62 10.38 18.60
N PRO A 266 -11.58 10.55 17.77
CA PRO A 266 -10.42 11.34 18.14
C PRO A 266 -10.80 12.81 18.32
N GLN A 267 -10.10 13.51 19.21
CA GLN A 267 -10.30 14.95 19.42
C GLN A 267 -9.47 15.78 18.43
N VAL A 268 -8.36 15.21 17.97
CA VAL A 268 -7.48 15.76 16.94
C VAL A 268 -7.32 14.74 15.82
N LEU A 269 -7.52 15.16 14.58
CA LEU A 269 -7.35 14.30 13.41
C LEU A 269 -6.29 14.91 12.49
N PHE A 270 -5.25 14.14 12.24
CA PHE A 270 -4.17 14.47 11.31
C PHE A 270 -4.38 13.74 9.99
N ILE A 271 -4.36 14.45 8.85
CA ILE A 271 -4.53 13.85 7.52
C ILE A 271 -3.42 14.30 6.57
N ASP A 272 -2.61 13.37 6.08
CA ASP A 272 -1.55 13.67 5.10
C ASP A 272 -2.15 13.62 3.69
N GLU A 273 -2.29 14.77 3.02
CA GLU A 273 -2.86 14.96 1.68
C GLU A 273 -4.25 14.32 1.49
N PRO A 274 -5.34 14.91 2.02
CA PRO A 274 -6.69 14.35 1.89
C PRO A 274 -7.15 14.25 0.43
N LEU A 275 -6.68 15.15 -0.43
CA LEU A 275 -7.12 15.30 -1.84
C LEU A 275 -6.35 14.44 -2.84
N TYR A 276 -5.47 13.56 -2.35
CA TYR A 276 -4.60 12.77 -3.22
C TYR A 276 -5.40 11.79 -4.08
N HIS A 277 -5.22 11.86 -5.41
CA HIS A 277 -5.95 11.07 -6.43
C HIS A 277 -7.48 11.24 -6.43
N LEU A 278 -7.96 12.45 -6.10
CA LEU A 278 -9.37 12.81 -6.20
C LEU A 278 -9.61 13.74 -7.39
N ASP A 279 -10.76 13.56 -8.03
CA ASP A 279 -11.34 14.54 -8.95
C ASP A 279 -11.83 15.78 -8.18
N SER A 280 -12.07 16.88 -8.89
CA SER A 280 -12.46 18.16 -8.29
C SER A 280 -13.77 18.08 -7.49
N VAL A 281 -14.76 17.34 -7.99
CA VAL A 281 -16.06 17.16 -7.31
C VAL A 281 -15.89 16.37 -6.03
N SER A 282 -15.24 15.20 -6.09
CA SER A 282 -14.95 14.41 -4.89
C SER A 282 -14.06 15.15 -3.88
N ALA A 283 -13.12 15.97 -4.36
CA ALA A 283 -12.28 16.80 -3.52
C ALA A 283 -13.09 17.85 -2.74
N LEU A 284 -13.99 18.57 -3.40
CA LEU A 284 -14.87 19.53 -2.73
C LEU A 284 -15.76 18.83 -1.70
N LEU A 285 -16.40 17.72 -2.09
CA LEU A 285 -17.26 16.94 -1.19
C LEU A 285 -16.49 16.45 0.05
N MET A 286 -15.25 15.97 -0.13
CA MET A 286 -14.37 15.58 0.98
C MET A 286 -14.14 16.76 1.93
N MET A 287 -13.82 17.94 1.40
CA MET A 287 -13.50 19.12 2.21
C MET A 287 -14.71 19.67 2.95
N VAL A 288 -15.89 19.69 2.32
CA VAL A 288 -17.16 20.04 2.97
C VAL A 288 -17.48 19.06 4.11
N THR A 289 -17.26 17.77 3.88
CA THR A 289 -17.46 16.73 4.91
C THR A 289 -16.50 16.93 6.09
N LEU A 290 -15.23 17.24 5.81
CA LEU A 290 -14.25 17.58 6.86
C LEU A 290 -14.61 18.88 7.60
N LYS A 291 -15.14 19.90 6.92
CA LYS A 291 -15.62 21.13 7.56
C LYS A 291 -16.79 20.86 8.51
N LYS A 292 -17.73 20.02 8.08
CA LYS A 292 -18.84 19.55 8.93
C LYS A 292 -18.34 18.73 10.11
N LEU A 293 -17.30 17.92 9.93
CA LEU A 293 -16.67 17.20 11.04
C LEU A 293 -15.99 18.17 12.02
N ALA A 294 -15.27 19.19 11.52
CA ALA A 294 -14.66 20.21 12.38
C ALA A 294 -15.73 20.95 13.20
N SER A 295 -16.88 21.32 12.61
CA SER A 295 -17.94 22.03 13.36
C SER A 295 -18.51 21.24 14.54
N THR A 296 -18.35 19.90 14.58
CA THR A 296 -18.70 19.09 15.76
C THR A 296 -17.77 19.27 16.96
N GLY A 297 -16.66 19.99 16.79
CA GLY A 297 -15.63 20.27 17.80
C GLY A 297 -14.30 19.56 17.57
N CYS A 298 -14.18 18.70 16.54
CA CYS A 298 -12.93 18.02 16.21
C CYS A 298 -11.89 19.00 15.65
N THR A 299 -10.63 18.87 16.08
CA THR A 299 -9.51 19.69 15.58
C THR A 299 -8.88 19.01 14.36
N LEU A 300 -8.90 19.67 13.21
CA LEU A 300 -8.39 19.10 11.96
C LEU A 300 -7.07 19.76 11.56
N LEU A 301 -6.02 18.94 11.42
CA LEU A 301 -4.75 19.32 10.81
C LEU A 301 -4.49 18.48 9.57
N PHE A 302 -4.27 19.10 8.43
CA PHE A 302 -3.97 18.34 7.22
C PHE A 302 -3.03 19.07 6.29
N THR A 303 -2.34 18.31 5.45
CA THR A 303 -1.41 18.84 4.44
C THR A 303 -2.09 18.91 3.08
N ILE A 304 -1.88 19.98 2.31
CA ILE A 304 -2.34 20.08 0.93
C ILE A 304 -1.17 20.54 0.05
N TYR A 305 -1.10 19.98 -1.15
CA TYR A 305 -0.20 20.49 -2.19
C TYR A 305 -0.86 21.68 -2.88
N GLN A 306 -1.94 21.45 -3.63
CA GLN A 306 -2.71 22.43 -4.39
C GLN A 306 -4.21 22.24 -4.14
N SER A 307 -4.98 23.32 -4.22
CA SER A 307 -6.44 23.33 -4.04
C SER A 307 -7.13 24.18 -5.11
N SER A 308 -8.42 23.97 -5.31
CA SER A 308 -9.29 24.91 -6.03
C SER A 308 -9.64 26.11 -5.14
N THR A 309 -10.11 27.20 -5.75
CA THR A 309 -10.54 28.41 -5.02
C THR A 309 -11.67 28.12 -4.03
N GLU A 310 -12.62 27.25 -4.40
CA GLU A 310 -13.72 26.84 -3.52
C GLU A 310 -13.22 26.11 -2.27
N VAL A 311 -12.28 25.17 -2.45
CA VAL A 311 -11.65 24.45 -1.33
C VAL A 311 -10.83 25.40 -0.47
N PHE A 312 -10.13 26.36 -1.09
CA PHE A 312 -9.35 27.37 -0.38
C PHE A 312 -10.21 28.22 0.56
N GLY A 313 -11.43 28.56 0.14
CA GLY A 313 -12.40 29.30 0.98
C GLY A 313 -12.91 28.55 2.22
N LEU A 314 -12.68 27.24 2.33
CA LEU A 314 -13.14 26.43 3.48
C LEU A 314 -12.14 26.42 4.65
N PHE A 315 -10.89 26.81 4.43
CA PHE A 315 -9.83 26.76 5.43
C PHE A 315 -9.97 27.89 6.45
N ASP A 316 -9.86 27.57 7.74
CA ASP A 316 -9.85 28.59 8.80
C ASP A 316 -8.46 29.22 8.95
N ARG A 317 -7.42 28.38 8.91
CA ARG A 317 -6.02 28.81 9.07
C ARG A 317 -5.11 28.10 8.11
N ILE A 318 -4.06 28.79 7.67
CA ILE A 318 -3.06 28.30 6.73
C ILE A 318 -1.64 28.45 7.29
N CYS A 319 -0.83 27.41 7.13
CA CYS A 319 0.61 27.39 7.39
C CYS A 319 1.33 27.19 6.05
N LEU A 320 2.01 28.23 5.56
CA LEU A 320 2.81 28.15 4.33
C LEU A 320 4.26 27.79 4.66
N LEU A 321 4.74 26.70 4.05
CA LEU A 321 6.09 26.18 4.20
C LEU A 321 6.84 26.17 2.87
N SER A 322 8.06 26.71 2.83
CA SER A 322 9.01 26.51 1.74
C SER A 322 10.41 26.20 2.27
N ASN A 323 11.07 25.18 1.70
CA ASN A 323 12.43 24.75 2.10
C ASN A 323 12.64 24.59 3.62
N GLY A 324 11.59 24.16 4.33
CA GLY A 324 11.56 23.97 5.78
C GLY A 324 11.28 25.23 6.61
N ASN A 325 11.23 26.41 6.00
CA ASN A 325 10.91 27.68 6.68
C ASN A 325 9.40 27.93 6.64
N THR A 326 8.85 28.47 7.72
CA THR A 326 7.49 29.02 7.77
C THR A 326 7.48 30.42 7.16
N LEU A 327 6.76 30.58 6.06
CA LEU A 327 6.63 31.87 5.37
C LEU A 327 5.44 32.68 5.88
N PHE A 328 4.39 31.98 6.32
CA PHE A 328 3.21 32.59 6.91
C PHE A 328 2.48 31.54 7.74
N PHE A 329 1.93 31.97 8.88
CA PHE A 329 0.96 31.21 9.63
C PHE A 329 -0.09 32.17 10.20
N GLY A 330 -1.36 31.89 9.94
CA GLY A 330 -2.47 32.77 10.35
C GLY A 330 -3.79 32.39 9.70
N GLU A 331 -4.75 33.31 9.73
CA GLU A 331 -6.03 33.16 9.04
C GLU A 331 -5.85 33.17 7.52
N THR A 332 -6.71 32.44 6.81
CA THR A 332 -6.61 32.26 5.36
C THR A 332 -6.70 33.59 4.59
N LEU A 333 -7.55 34.52 5.04
CA LEU A 333 -7.70 35.84 4.43
C LEU A 333 -6.51 36.75 4.69
N ALA A 334 -5.91 36.70 5.88
CA ALA A 334 -4.70 37.45 6.22
C ALA A 334 -3.51 37.03 5.34
N CYS A 335 -3.47 35.77 4.90
CA CYS A 335 -2.44 35.29 3.96
C CYS A 335 -2.43 36.07 2.64
N LEU A 336 -3.60 36.41 2.09
CA LEU A 336 -3.70 37.21 0.86
C LEU A 336 -3.11 38.62 1.07
N GLN A 337 -3.43 39.23 2.22
CA GLN A 337 -2.92 40.55 2.59
C GLN A 337 -1.40 40.53 2.79
N HIS A 338 -0.87 39.48 3.42
CA HIS A 338 0.57 39.27 3.61
C HIS A 338 1.34 39.24 2.28
N PHE A 339 0.82 38.50 1.29
CA PHE A 339 1.41 38.45 -0.05
C PHE A 339 1.36 39.81 -0.75
N SER A 340 0.27 40.56 -0.62
CA SER A 340 0.17 41.92 -1.15
C SER A 340 1.20 42.87 -0.50
N ASN A 341 1.35 42.81 0.82
CA ASN A 341 2.28 43.65 1.58
C ASN A 341 3.75 43.32 1.27
N ALA A 342 4.05 42.06 0.94
CA ALA A 342 5.37 41.63 0.51
C ALA A 342 5.70 42.02 -0.95
N GLY A 343 4.76 42.63 -1.68
CA GLY A 343 4.93 43.05 -3.07
C GLY A 343 4.52 42.00 -4.11
N PHE A 344 3.80 40.94 -3.70
CA PHE A 344 3.37 39.84 -4.56
C PHE A 344 1.84 39.63 -4.54
N PRO A 345 1.04 40.65 -4.91
CA PRO A 345 -0.42 40.54 -4.90
C PRO A 345 -0.91 39.41 -5.81
N CYS A 346 -1.97 38.70 -5.40
CA CYS A 346 -2.60 37.66 -6.20
C CYS A 346 -3.28 38.26 -7.45
N PRO A 347 -3.02 37.75 -8.66
CA PRO A 347 -3.75 38.15 -9.86
C PRO A 347 -5.25 37.81 -9.77
N ILE A 348 -6.09 38.67 -10.35
CA ILE A 348 -7.56 38.58 -10.23
C ILE A 348 -8.12 37.27 -10.82
N MET A 349 -7.50 36.72 -11.87
CA MET A 349 -7.95 35.51 -12.54
C MET A 349 -7.18 34.23 -12.14
N GLN A 350 -6.35 34.29 -11.10
CA GLN A 350 -5.59 33.13 -10.64
C GLN A 350 -6.08 32.68 -9.27
N SER A 351 -6.16 31.35 -9.07
CA SER A 351 -6.49 30.83 -7.74
C SER A 351 -5.41 31.21 -6.73
N PRO A 352 -5.76 31.68 -5.52
CA PRO A 352 -4.78 32.08 -4.51
C PRO A 352 -3.77 30.98 -4.17
N SER A 353 -4.24 29.73 -4.04
CA SER A 353 -3.37 28.59 -3.75
C SER A 353 -2.34 28.34 -4.84
N ASP A 354 -2.70 28.49 -6.11
CA ASP A 354 -1.76 28.33 -7.22
C ASP A 354 -0.72 29.47 -7.26
N HIS A 355 -1.18 30.72 -7.05
CA HIS A 355 -0.29 31.88 -6.94
C HIS A 355 0.72 31.71 -5.81
N PHE A 356 0.27 31.30 -4.62
CA PHE A 356 1.16 31.09 -3.46
C PHE A 356 2.22 30.03 -3.75
N LEU A 357 1.83 28.90 -4.34
CA LEU A 357 2.78 27.83 -4.67
C LEU A 357 3.76 28.25 -5.75
N ARG A 358 3.31 28.97 -6.77
CA ARG A 358 4.18 29.50 -7.84
C ARG A 358 5.20 30.48 -7.29
N ALA A 359 4.79 31.36 -6.37
CA ALA A 359 5.67 32.36 -5.76
C ALA A 359 6.70 31.80 -4.78
N ILE A 360 6.51 30.58 -4.25
CA ILE A 360 7.39 30.00 -3.22
C ILE A 360 8.13 28.74 -3.66
N ASN A 361 7.94 28.32 -4.92
CA ASN A 361 8.51 27.09 -5.46
C ASN A 361 9.67 27.36 -6.43
N THR A 362 10.89 27.12 -5.95
CA THR A 362 12.13 27.30 -6.71
C THR A 362 12.26 26.38 -7.92
N ASP A 363 11.48 25.29 -8.00
CA ASP A 363 11.52 24.38 -9.15
C ASP A 363 11.04 25.07 -10.44
N PHE A 364 10.16 26.08 -10.34
CA PHE A 364 9.73 26.85 -11.51
C PHE A 364 10.87 27.66 -12.11
N ASP A 365 11.77 28.24 -11.32
CA ASP A 365 12.93 28.98 -11.83
C ASP A 365 13.82 28.09 -12.69
N ARG A 366 14.00 26.82 -12.27
CA ARG A 366 14.77 25.84 -13.03
C ARG A 366 14.12 25.53 -14.37
N ILE A 367 12.79 25.38 -14.40
CA ILE A 367 12.03 25.12 -15.63
C ILE A 367 12.08 26.33 -16.55
N ILE A 368 11.89 27.54 -16.01
CA ILE A 368 11.96 28.79 -16.76
C ILE A 368 13.36 28.96 -17.37
N ALA A 369 14.42 28.67 -16.62
CA ALA A 369 15.79 28.68 -17.14
C ALA A 369 16.00 27.66 -18.27
N MET A 370 15.43 26.44 -18.15
CA MET A 370 15.45 25.47 -19.24
C MET A 370 14.70 25.99 -20.47
N CYS A 371 13.49 26.55 -20.32
CA CYS A 371 12.72 27.11 -21.43
C CYS A 371 13.45 28.27 -22.12
N LYS A 372 14.13 29.14 -21.37
CA LYS A 372 14.96 30.21 -21.93
C LYS A 372 16.11 29.68 -22.79
N ASN A 373 16.72 28.56 -22.40
CA ASN A 373 17.80 27.93 -23.17
C ASN A 373 17.32 27.23 -24.45
N TRP A 374 16.01 26.92 -24.56
CA TRP A 374 15.42 26.29 -25.75
C TRP A 374 14.89 27.30 -26.78
N GLN A 375 14.76 28.57 -26.38
CA GLN A 375 14.15 29.60 -27.20
C GLN A 375 15.24 30.58 -27.64
N ASP A 376 15.83 30.31 -28.81
CA ASP A 376 16.83 31.17 -29.45
C ASP A 376 16.29 32.61 -29.62
N ASP A 377 16.98 33.55 -28.98
CA ASP A 377 17.15 34.99 -29.24
C ASP A 377 15.95 35.94 -29.53
N HIS A 378 14.70 35.51 -29.76
CA HIS A 378 13.65 36.44 -30.24
C HIS A 378 12.27 36.36 -29.57
N GLY A 379 12.16 35.82 -28.35
CA GLY A 379 10.89 35.80 -27.61
C GLY A 379 11.02 36.36 -26.21
N ASP A 380 10.71 37.64 -26.03
CA ASP A 380 10.65 38.31 -24.73
C ASP A 380 9.48 37.74 -23.90
N PHE A 381 9.71 36.62 -23.20
CA PHE A 381 8.77 36.10 -22.22
C PHE A 381 8.80 37.04 -21.01
N SER A 382 7.86 37.97 -21.03
CA SER A 382 7.81 39.20 -20.26
C SER A 382 7.85 39.01 -18.73
N SER A 383 8.80 39.71 -18.12
CA SER A 383 8.61 40.71 -17.05
C SER A 383 8.12 40.32 -15.66
N VAL A 384 8.37 39.10 -15.15
CA VAL A 384 8.45 38.88 -13.69
C VAL A 384 9.67 38.02 -13.36
N ASN A 385 10.86 38.50 -13.70
CA ASN A 385 12.13 37.90 -13.28
C ASN A 385 12.47 38.38 -11.86
N MET A 386 11.75 37.91 -10.85
CA MET A 386 12.26 37.97 -9.48
C MET A 386 12.61 36.56 -9.06
N ASP A 387 13.87 36.35 -8.68
CA ASP A 387 14.38 35.08 -8.20
C ASP A 387 13.50 34.59 -7.05
N THR A 388 12.93 33.38 -7.16
CA THR A 388 12.00 32.83 -6.16
C THR A 388 12.68 32.76 -4.79
N ALA A 389 14.01 32.63 -4.74
CA ALA A 389 14.77 32.69 -3.51
C ALA A 389 14.65 34.06 -2.80
N VAL A 390 14.58 35.16 -3.55
CA VAL A 390 14.36 36.50 -3.01
C VAL A 390 12.94 36.63 -2.49
N ALA A 391 11.94 36.16 -3.24
CA ALA A 391 10.54 36.17 -2.81
C ALA A 391 10.33 35.39 -1.50
N ILE A 392 10.95 34.22 -1.36
CA ILE A 392 10.90 33.43 -0.12
C ILE A 392 11.50 34.21 1.06
N ARG A 393 12.66 34.86 0.86
CA ARG A 393 13.32 35.64 1.92
C ARG A 393 12.53 36.88 2.31
N THR A 394 11.98 37.60 1.34
CA THR A 394 11.15 38.78 1.62
C THR A 394 9.87 38.36 2.35
N LEU A 395 9.16 37.32 1.90
CA LEU A 395 7.98 36.80 2.60
C LEU A 395 8.29 36.37 4.04
N GLU A 396 9.40 35.67 4.25
CA GLU A 396 9.85 35.26 5.60
C GLU A 396 10.17 36.47 6.49
N ALA A 397 10.90 37.46 5.97
CA ALA A 397 11.27 38.66 6.71
C ALA A 397 10.02 39.51 7.05
N THR A 398 9.15 39.74 6.07
CA THR A 398 7.90 40.47 6.25
C THR A 398 7.01 39.78 7.27
N TYR A 399 6.97 38.44 7.31
CA TYR A 399 6.15 37.70 8.28
C TYR A 399 6.69 37.88 9.70
N LYS A 400 8.01 37.74 9.90
CA LYS A 400 8.63 37.95 11.22
C LYS A 400 8.42 39.37 11.77
N LEU A 401 8.26 40.35 10.88
CA LEU A 401 7.99 41.74 11.25
C LEU A 401 6.49 42.07 11.33
N SER A 402 5.59 41.16 10.94
CA SER A 402 4.17 41.43 10.85
C SER A 402 3.47 41.35 12.21
N ALA A 403 2.34 42.07 12.30
CA ALA A 403 1.43 41.96 13.44
C ALA A 403 0.88 40.54 13.62
N ASP A 404 0.70 39.79 12.51
CA ASP A 404 0.21 38.41 12.53
C ASP A 404 1.16 37.46 13.26
N ALA A 405 2.47 37.55 13.00
CA ALA A 405 3.45 36.74 13.73
C ALA A 405 3.43 37.03 15.23
N THR A 406 3.33 38.31 15.60
CA THR A 406 3.21 38.73 17.00
C THR A 406 1.90 38.22 17.62
N ALA A 407 0.79 38.28 16.89
CA ALA A 407 -0.51 37.75 17.33
C ALA A 407 -0.47 36.22 17.52
N VAL A 408 0.26 35.51 16.66
CA VAL A 408 0.47 34.06 16.78
C VAL A 408 1.31 33.75 18.00
N GLU A 409 2.42 34.46 18.23
CA GLU A 409 3.26 34.25 19.41
C GLU A 409 2.53 34.52 20.72
N THR A 410 1.78 35.62 20.79
CA THR A 410 0.94 35.93 21.97
C THR A 410 -0.15 34.88 22.19
N MET A 411 -0.77 34.36 21.12
CA MET A 411 -1.75 33.29 21.22
C MET A 411 -1.11 31.97 21.67
N ILE A 412 0.08 31.64 21.16
CA ILE A 412 0.87 30.47 21.61
C ILE A 412 1.13 30.57 23.11
N LEU A 413 1.60 31.73 23.61
CA LEU A 413 1.85 31.94 25.04
C LEU A 413 0.58 31.76 25.87
N ARG A 414 -0.53 32.37 25.46
CA ARG A 414 -1.85 32.21 26.13
C ARG A 414 -2.28 30.75 26.18
N LEU A 415 -2.18 30.01 25.07
CA LEU A 415 -2.58 28.61 25.01
C LEU A 415 -1.64 27.69 25.81
N THR A 416 -0.37 28.08 26.00
CA THR A 416 0.57 27.33 26.85
C THR A 416 0.33 27.59 28.34
N GLU A 417 -0.11 28.80 28.71
CA GLU A 417 -0.45 29.15 30.11
C GLU A 417 -1.80 28.59 30.55
N MET A 418 -2.75 28.47 29.63
CA MET A 418 -4.04 27.83 29.89
C MET A 418 -3.86 26.31 30.02
N GLU A 419 -3.53 25.83 31.22
CA GLU A 419 -3.54 24.39 31.52
C GLU A 419 -4.96 23.82 31.40
N GLY A 420 -5.24 23.16 30.28
CA GLY A 420 -6.49 22.48 30.04
C GLY A 420 -6.48 21.03 30.53
N PRO A 421 -7.64 20.34 30.47
CA PRO A 421 -7.73 18.96 30.93
C PRO A 421 -6.82 18.04 30.10
N LEU A 422 -6.05 17.21 30.81
CA LEU A 422 -5.18 16.21 30.19
C LEU A 422 -6.02 15.18 29.42
N LEU A 423 -5.57 14.86 28.21
CA LEU A 423 -6.19 13.85 27.39
C LEU A 423 -6.09 12.49 28.09
N LYS A 424 -7.23 11.84 28.34
CA LYS A 424 -7.24 10.48 28.89
C LYS A 424 -7.09 9.47 27.76
N SER A 425 -6.26 8.45 27.96
CA SER A 425 -6.23 7.32 27.02
C SER A 425 -7.55 6.57 27.08
N LYS A 426 -8.12 6.27 25.92
CA LYS A 426 -9.41 5.54 25.81
C LYS A 426 -9.29 4.04 26.10
N GLY A 427 -8.15 3.57 26.59
CA GLY A 427 -7.91 2.14 26.79
C GLY A 427 -7.80 1.38 25.48
N LYS A 428 -7.62 0.07 25.59
CA LYS A 428 -7.25 -0.82 24.49
C LYS A 428 -7.98 -2.15 24.70
N ALA A 429 -8.55 -2.75 23.65
CA ALA A 429 -9.19 -4.07 23.78
C ALA A 429 -8.21 -5.13 24.31
N GLY A 430 -8.65 -6.17 25.03
CA GLY A 430 -7.76 -7.21 25.54
C GLY A 430 -7.01 -7.92 24.40
N ASN A 431 -5.75 -8.32 24.62
CA ASN A 431 -4.93 -8.95 23.57
C ASN A 431 -5.59 -10.24 23.02
N ALA A 432 -6.23 -11.05 23.88
CA ALA A 432 -6.97 -12.24 23.48
C ALA A 432 -8.16 -11.90 22.55
N THR A 433 -8.94 -10.87 22.89
CA THR A 433 -10.03 -10.39 22.03
C THR A 433 -9.51 -9.91 20.70
N ARG A 434 -8.37 -9.19 20.67
CA ARG A 434 -7.77 -8.76 19.40
C ARG A 434 -7.27 -9.92 18.55
N ILE A 435 -6.68 -10.94 19.16
CA ILE A 435 -6.28 -12.17 18.46
C ILE A 435 -7.52 -12.83 17.85
N ALA A 436 -8.57 -13.06 18.63
CA ALA A 436 -9.81 -13.67 18.14
C ALA A 436 -10.46 -12.88 17.00
N VAL A 437 -10.52 -11.55 17.12
CA VAL A 437 -11.06 -10.66 16.09
C VAL A 437 -10.20 -10.69 14.82
N LEU A 438 -8.88 -10.68 14.96
CA LEU A 438 -7.96 -10.73 13.84
C LEU A 438 -8.03 -12.08 13.12
N THR A 439 -8.08 -13.19 13.86
CA THR A 439 -8.26 -14.54 13.32
C THR A 439 -9.57 -14.65 12.57
N TRP A 440 -10.68 -14.21 13.17
CA TRP A 440 -11.99 -14.21 12.52
C TRP A 440 -12.00 -13.38 11.23
N ARG A 441 -11.43 -12.16 11.28
CA ARG A 441 -11.27 -11.30 10.12
C ARG A 441 -10.46 -11.98 9.01
N SER A 442 -9.31 -12.56 9.35
CA SER A 442 -8.42 -13.23 8.39
C SER A 442 -9.10 -14.46 7.78
N LEU A 443 -9.79 -15.29 8.56
CA LEU A 443 -10.55 -16.43 8.05
C LEU A 443 -11.63 -16.01 7.03
N LEU A 444 -12.34 -14.93 7.32
CA LEU A 444 -13.35 -14.40 6.40
C LEU A 444 -12.74 -13.79 5.13
N ILE A 445 -11.56 -13.18 5.23
CA ILE A 445 -10.80 -12.72 4.06
C ILE A 445 -10.36 -13.92 3.21
N MET A 446 -9.81 -14.97 3.85
CA MET A 446 -9.34 -16.17 3.18
C MET A 446 -10.48 -16.88 2.44
N SER A 447 -11.67 -16.97 3.05
CA SER A 447 -12.83 -17.61 2.42
C SER A 447 -13.39 -16.82 1.24
N ARG A 448 -13.39 -15.48 1.30
CA ARG A 448 -13.91 -14.60 0.25
C ARG A 448 -12.92 -14.31 -0.88
N GLU A 449 -11.61 -14.36 -0.63
CA GLU A 449 -10.58 -14.12 -1.65
C GLU A 449 -10.31 -15.37 -2.50
N TRP A 450 -11.28 -15.71 -3.36
CA TRP A 450 -11.26 -16.89 -4.24
C TRP A 450 -9.98 -17.03 -5.06
N LYS A 451 -9.50 -15.93 -5.64
CA LYS A 451 -8.35 -15.92 -6.56
C LYS A 451 -7.06 -16.46 -5.95
N TYR A 452 -6.85 -16.28 -4.65
CA TYR A 452 -5.58 -16.63 -4.01
C TYR A 452 -5.65 -17.94 -3.25
N TYR A 453 -6.72 -18.17 -2.48
CA TYR A 453 -6.81 -19.34 -1.60
C TYR A 453 -7.44 -20.53 -2.32
N TRP A 454 -8.63 -20.37 -2.91
CA TRP A 454 -9.31 -21.49 -3.59
C TRP A 454 -8.61 -21.93 -4.86
N LEU A 455 -8.09 -21.00 -5.67
CA LEU A 455 -7.26 -21.35 -6.82
C LEU A 455 -6.00 -22.13 -6.40
N ARG A 456 -5.38 -21.75 -5.27
CA ARG A 456 -4.24 -22.48 -4.71
C ARG A 456 -4.63 -23.90 -4.34
N LEU A 457 -5.76 -24.11 -3.64
CA LEU A 457 -6.25 -25.46 -3.32
C LEU A 457 -6.40 -26.32 -4.59
N ILE A 458 -7.02 -25.78 -5.65
CA ILE A 458 -7.20 -26.47 -6.94
C ILE A 458 -5.84 -26.84 -7.56
N LEU A 459 -4.88 -25.91 -7.58
CA LEU A 459 -3.55 -26.15 -8.13
C LEU A 459 -2.79 -27.25 -7.36
N TYR A 460 -2.96 -27.32 -6.03
CA TYR A 460 -2.36 -28.39 -5.23
C TYR A 460 -2.94 -29.75 -5.60
N MET A 461 -4.26 -29.83 -5.73
CA MET A 461 -4.94 -31.08 -6.11
C MET A 461 -4.53 -31.54 -7.50
N LEU A 462 -4.44 -30.62 -8.47
CA LEU A 462 -4.02 -30.92 -9.82
C LEU A 462 -2.56 -31.38 -9.89
N LEU A 463 -1.66 -30.70 -9.19
CA LEU A 463 -0.24 -31.10 -9.11
C LEU A 463 -0.10 -32.51 -8.54
N VAL A 464 -0.80 -32.79 -7.45
CA VAL A 464 -0.71 -34.08 -6.76
C VAL A 464 -1.37 -35.20 -7.57
N LEU A 465 -2.45 -34.90 -8.29
CA LEU A 465 -3.03 -35.82 -9.26
C LEU A 465 -2.02 -36.18 -10.35
N CYS A 466 -1.31 -35.18 -10.92
CA CYS A 466 -0.26 -35.43 -11.91
C CYS A 466 0.88 -36.29 -11.37
N ILE A 467 1.34 -36.02 -10.15
CA ILE A 467 2.40 -36.84 -9.51
C ILE A 467 1.86 -38.26 -9.27
N GLY A 468 0.66 -38.40 -8.71
CA GLY A 468 0.05 -39.69 -8.40
C GLY A 468 -0.17 -40.58 -9.63
N THR A 469 -0.58 -40.01 -10.77
CA THR A 469 -0.77 -40.78 -12.00
C THR A 469 0.55 -41.27 -12.60
N VAL A 470 1.61 -40.45 -12.56
CA VAL A 470 2.96 -40.82 -13.04
C VAL A 470 3.54 -42.00 -12.25
N PHE A 471 3.28 -42.07 -10.95
CA PHE A 471 3.78 -43.12 -10.05
C PHE A 471 2.74 -44.22 -9.74
N SER A 472 1.66 -44.33 -10.51
CA SER A 472 0.62 -45.34 -10.28
C SER A 472 1.09 -46.76 -10.67
N GLY A 473 0.51 -47.78 -10.03
CA GLY A 473 0.75 -49.19 -10.39
C GLY A 473 2.05 -49.80 -9.82
N LEU A 474 2.45 -49.40 -8.61
CA LEU A 474 3.69 -49.87 -7.97
C LEU A 474 3.54 -51.27 -7.36
N GLY A 475 4.39 -52.22 -7.80
CA GLY A 475 4.46 -53.57 -7.25
C GLY A 475 5.10 -53.66 -5.84
N HIS A 476 5.33 -54.88 -5.36
CA HIS A 476 5.97 -55.16 -4.05
C HIS A 476 7.47 -55.56 -4.15
N SER A 477 8.12 -55.24 -5.27
CA SER A 477 9.53 -55.58 -5.49
C SER A 477 10.48 -54.58 -4.82
N LEU A 478 11.75 -54.99 -4.62
CA LEU A 478 12.79 -54.08 -4.10
C LEU A 478 13.01 -52.85 -5.01
N SER A 479 12.84 -53.01 -6.33
CA SER A 479 12.86 -51.88 -7.28
C SER A 479 11.72 -50.89 -7.01
N SER A 480 10.55 -51.38 -6.58
CA SER A 480 9.43 -50.52 -6.21
C SER A 480 9.69 -49.67 -4.96
N VAL A 481 10.67 -50.04 -4.12
CA VAL A 481 11.03 -49.25 -2.95
C VAL A 481 11.63 -47.91 -3.38
N VAL A 482 12.54 -47.94 -4.35
CA VAL A 482 13.22 -46.76 -4.88
C VAL A 482 12.23 -45.81 -5.57
N THR A 483 11.29 -46.36 -6.34
CA THR A 483 10.26 -45.54 -7.02
C THR A 483 9.26 -44.93 -6.05
N ARG A 484 8.88 -45.63 -4.97
CA ARG A 484 8.06 -45.04 -3.88
C ARG A 484 8.78 -43.91 -3.16
N VAL A 485 10.07 -44.08 -2.86
CA VAL A 485 10.90 -43.02 -2.27
C VAL A 485 10.95 -41.79 -3.17
N ALA A 486 11.14 -42.00 -4.48
CA ALA A 486 11.11 -40.93 -5.47
C ALA A 486 9.74 -40.21 -5.51
N ALA A 487 8.64 -40.96 -5.43
CA ALA A 487 7.30 -40.41 -5.41
C ALA A 487 7.05 -39.55 -4.16
N VAL A 488 7.43 -40.01 -2.97
CA VAL A 488 7.31 -39.25 -1.71
C VAL A 488 8.17 -37.99 -1.74
N PHE A 489 9.40 -38.08 -2.25
CA PHE A 489 10.26 -36.92 -2.44
C PHE A 489 9.63 -35.89 -3.41
N ALA A 490 9.10 -36.35 -4.55
CA ALA A 490 8.43 -35.50 -5.52
C ALA A 490 7.20 -34.82 -4.92
N PHE A 491 6.37 -35.55 -4.17
CA PHE A 491 5.21 -35.00 -3.47
C PHE A 491 5.59 -33.88 -2.52
N VAL A 492 6.49 -34.12 -1.55
CA VAL A 492 6.87 -33.11 -0.55
C VAL A 492 7.55 -31.90 -1.20
N SER A 493 8.46 -32.13 -2.14
CA SER A 493 9.27 -31.07 -2.73
C SER A 493 8.47 -30.17 -3.67
N PHE A 494 7.70 -30.75 -4.60
CA PHE A 494 6.94 -29.96 -5.58
C PHE A 494 5.74 -29.24 -4.93
N THR A 495 5.06 -29.86 -3.97
CA THR A 495 3.98 -29.19 -3.24
C THR A 495 4.50 -28.06 -2.34
N SER A 496 5.72 -28.18 -1.81
CA SER A 496 6.41 -27.09 -1.13
C SER A 496 6.75 -25.95 -2.09
N LEU A 497 7.22 -26.25 -3.31
CA LEU A 497 7.52 -25.23 -4.31
C LEU A 497 6.25 -24.50 -4.76
N LEU A 498 5.13 -25.20 -4.89
CA LEU A 498 3.83 -24.61 -5.22
C LEU A 498 3.32 -23.65 -4.14
N SER A 499 3.78 -23.78 -2.88
CA SER A 499 3.37 -22.89 -1.79
C SER A 499 3.72 -21.43 -2.04
N ILE A 500 4.78 -21.18 -2.82
CA ILE A 500 5.30 -19.86 -3.16
C ILE A 500 4.22 -19.00 -3.86
N ALA A 501 3.26 -19.64 -4.55
CA ALA A 501 2.10 -18.96 -5.14
C ALA A 501 1.28 -18.15 -4.10
N GLY A 502 1.38 -18.48 -2.82
CA GLY A 502 0.75 -17.74 -1.71
C GLY A 502 1.50 -16.47 -1.25
N ALA A 503 2.72 -16.22 -1.73
CA ALA A 503 3.55 -15.10 -1.25
C ALA A 503 2.88 -13.70 -1.43
N PRO A 504 2.17 -13.40 -2.54
CA PRO A 504 1.51 -12.11 -2.70
C PRO A 504 0.42 -11.82 -1.65
N ALA A 505 -0.28 -12.85 -1.17
CA ALA A 505 -1.32 -12.70 -0.15
C ALA A 505 -0.70 -12.31 1.21
N LEU A 506 0.37 -13.01 1.62
CA LEU A 506 1.12 -12.69 2.84
C LEU A 506 1.73 -11.27 2.80
N MET A 507 2.17 -10.83 1.62
CA MET A 507 2.64 -9.45 1.39
C MET A 507 1.57 -8.40 1.65
N LYS A 508 0.35 -8.63 1.18
CA LYS A 508 -0.77 -7.72 1.41
C LYS A 508 -1.09 -7.63 2.90
N GLU A 509 -1.08 -8.74 3.62
CA GLU A 509 -1.29 -8.78 5.07
C GLU A 509 -0.20 -8.03 5.85
N ILE A 510 1.07 -8.20 5.50
CA ILE A 510 2.19 -7.46 6.13
C ILE A 510 2.04 -5.95 5.91
N LYS A 511 1.59 -5.50 4.73
CA LYS A 511 1.33 -4.07 4.46
C LYS A 511 0.18 -3.52 5.31
N ILE A 512 -0.91 -4.27 5.46
CA ILE A 512 -2.04 -3.91 6.33
C ILE A 512 -1.59 -3.83 7.79
N TYR A 513 -0.84 -4.84 8.25
CA TYR A 513 -0.26 -4.84 9.60
C TYR A 513 0.65 -3.63 9.82
N ALA A 514 1.53 -3.29 8.87
CA ALA A 514 2.42 -2.15 8.99
C ALA A 514 1.65 -0.83 9.18
N SER A 515 0.50 -0.66 8.51
CA SER A 515 -0.38 0.49 8.71
C SER A 515 -1.16 0.46 10.02
N GLU A 516 -1.60 -0.71 10.50
CA GLU A 516 -2.25 -0.85 11.82
C GLU A 516 -1.30 -0.61 12.99
N GLU A 517 -0.07 -1.12 12.87
CA GLU A 517 1.00 -0.95 13.86
C GLU A 517 1.45 0.51 13.92
N SER A 518 1.51 1.18 12.77
CA SER A 518 1.88 2.59 12.73
C SER A 518 0.91 3.43 13.57
N ASN A 519 -0.38 3.12 13.58
CA ASN A 519 -1.42 3.76 14.41
C ASN A 519 -1.57 3.11 15.80
N LYS A 520 -0.67 2.18 16.17
CA LYS A 520 -0.61 1.46 17.46
C LYS A 520 -1.88 0.66 17.78
N HIS A 521 -2.65 0.24 16.77
CA HIS A 521 -3.88 -0.53 16.96
C HIS A 521 -3.60 -2.03 17.18
N SER A 522 -2.73 -2.58 16.34
CA SER A 522 -2.29 -3.98 16.43
C SER A 522 -0.96 -4.06 17.16
N GLY A 523 -0.51 -5.27 17.49
CA GLY A 523 0.82 -5.52 18.05
C GLY A 523 1.41 -6.77 17.41
N ALA A 524 2.75 -6.88 17.40
CA ALA A 524 3.45 -7.97 16.70
C ALA A 524 2.99 -9.38 17.11
N LEU A 525 2.82 -9.63 18.42
CA LEU A 525 2.33 -10.94 18.90
C LEU A 525 0.89 -11.21 18.46
N VAL A 526 0.03 -10.18 18.53
CA VAL A 526 -1.38 -10.28 18.12
C VAL A 526 -1.46 -10.65 16.64
N PHE A 527 -0.63 -10.04 15.81
CA PHE A 527 -0.54 -10.35 14.38
C PHE A 527 -0.08 -11.78 14.11
N LEU A 528 1.00 -12.22 14.75
CA LEU A 528 1.56 -13.55 14.50
C LEU A 528 0.63 -14.68 14.93
N PHE A 529 0.02 -14.57 16.11
CA PHE A 529 -0.97 -15.55 16.56
C PHE A 529 -2.24 -15.48 15.73
N GLY A 530 -2.69 -14.28 15.36
CA GLY A 530 -3.84 -14.09 14.48
C GLY A 530 -3.66 -14.82 13.15
N GLN A 531 -2.49 -14.65 12.52
CA GLN A 531 -2.11 -15.29 11.26
C GLN A 531 -1.96 -16.80 11.38
N LEU A 532 -1.30 -17.28 12.44
CA LEU A 532 -1.11 -18.71 12.66
C LEU A 532 -2.45 -19.42 12.83
N LEU A 533 -3.34 -18.85 13.64
CA LEU A 533 -4.65 -19.46 13.90
C LEU A 533 -5.57 -19.39 12.68
N SER A 534 -5.46 -18.35 11.86
CA SER A 534 -6.28 -18.25 10.65
C SER A 534 -5.78 -19.16 9.52
N SER A 535 -4.48 -19.45 9.43
CA SER A 535 -3.94 -20.30 8.37
C SER A 535 -4.20 -21.79 8.59
N ILE A 536 -4.35 -22.25 9.84
CA ILE A 536 -4.53 -23.68 10.19
C ILE A 536 -5.66 -24.35 9.41
N PRO A 537 -6.93 -23.85 9.39
CA PRO A 537 -8.01 -24.57 8.72
C PRO A 537 -7.79 -24.74 7.22
N PHE A 538 -7.22 -23.72 6.57
CA PHE A 538 -6.98 -23.73 5.13
C PHE A 538 -5.79 -24.62 4.75
N LEU A 539 -4.69 -24.57 5.51
CA LEU A 539 -3.55 -25.45 5.30
C LEU A 539 -3.88 -26.91 5.63
N PHE A 540 -4.72 -27.15 6.64
CA PHE A 540 -5.21 -28.48 6.96
C PHE A 540 -6.09 -29.04 5.84
N LEU A 541 -6.95 -28.20 5.26
CA LEU A 541 -7.77 -28.56 4.09
C LEU A 541 -6.90 -28.94 2.88
N ILE A 542 -5.85 -28.16 2.59
CA ILE A 542 -4.88 -28.53 1.54
C ILE A 542 -4.21 -29.86 1.89
N SER A 543 -3.72 -30.01 3.12
CA SER A 543 -2.98 -31.21 3.53
C SER A 543 -3.81 -32.48 3.37
N ILE A 544 -5.04 -32.48 3.90
CA ILE A 544 -5.90 -33.67 3.86
C ILE A 544 -6.30 -34.00 2.43
N SER A 545 -6.66 -33.00 1.62
CA SER A 545 -7.14 -33.24 0.26
C SER A 545 -6.03 -33.74 -0.65
N SER A 546 -4.82 -33.17 -0.57
CA SER A 546 -3.68 -33.64 -1.35
C SER A 546 -3.19 -35.01 -0.88
N SER A 547 -3.13 -35.24 0.42
CA SER A 547 -2.64 -36.50 0.97
C SER A 547 -3.54 -37.66 0.56
N LEU A 548 -4.88 -37.49 0.63
CA LEU A 548 -5.83 -38.53 0.22
C LEU A 548 -5.64 -38.91 -1.26
N ILE A 549 -5.53 -37.94 -2.17
CA ILE A 549 -5.30 -38.22 -3.60
C ILE A 549 -4.00 -38.98 -3.80
N PHE A 550 -2.91 -38.49 -3.22
CA PHE A 550 -1.59 -39.09 -3.40
C PHE A 550 -1.53 -40.52 -2.84
N TYR A 551 -2.05 -40.71 -1.62
CA TYR A 551 -1.93 -41.95 -0.87
C TYR A 551 -2.61 -43.11 -1.57
N PHE A 552 -3.84 -42.89 -2.05
CA PHE A 552 -4.61 -43.92 -2.74
C PHE A 552 -4.17 -44.15 -4.19
N LEU A 553 -3.67 -43.14 -4.91
CA LEU A 553 -3.19 -43.32 -6.29
C LEU A 553 -1.93 -44.17 -6.39
N ILE A 554 -1.02 -44.04 -5.42
CA ILE A 554 0.23 -44.80 -5.36
C ILE A 554 0.02 -46.21 -4.80
N GLY A 555 -1.03 -46.42 -4.00
CA GLY A 555 -1.26 -47.68 -3.29
C GLY A 555 -0.29 -47.86 -2.12
N LEU A 556 -0.16 -46.84 -1.26
CA LEU A 556 0.49 -46.99 0.04
C LEU A 556 -0.35 -47.91 0.95
N ARG A 557 0.20 -48.35 2.08
CA ARG A 557 -0.48 -49.31 2.97
C ARG A 557 -1.82 -48.81 3.51
N ASP A 558 -2.90 -49.56 3.35
CA ASP A 558 -4.24 -49.14 3.80
C ASP A 558 -4.48 -49.25 5.33
N GLU A 559 -3.73 -48.48 6.12
CA GLU A 559 -3.93 -48.36 7.56
C GLU A 559 -4.25 -46.91 7.96
N PHE A 560 -5.33 -46.72 8.71
CA PHE A 560 -5.77 -45.39 9.15
C PHE A 560 -4.70 -44.63 9.95
N ASN A 561 -3.96 -45.34 10.81
CA ASN A 561 -2.90 -44.73 11.62
C ASN A 561 -1.76 -44.17 10.75
N LEU A 562 -1.40 -44.87 9.67
CA LEU A 562 -0.34 -44.47 8.75
C LEU A 562 -0.78 -43.29 7.89
N LEU A 563 -2.03 -43.31 7.41
CA LEU A 563 -2.64 -42.19 6.68
C LEU A 563 -2.70 -40.91 7.53
N MET A 564 -3.15 -41.01 8.79
CA MET A 564 -3.24 -39.84 9.67
C MET A 564 -1.86 -39.25 9.98
N TYR A 565 -0.84 -40.10 10.16
CA TYR A 565 0.53 -39.63 10.30
C TYR A 565 1.02 -38.93 9.03
N PHE A 566 0.70 -39.46 7.84
CA PHE A 566 1.03 -38.83 6.56
C PHE A 566 0.42 -37.43 6.45
N VAL A 567 -0.88 -37.29 6.74
CA VAL A 567 -1.60 -36.01 6.73
C VAL A 567 -1.00 -35.02 7.74
N LEU A 568 -0.65 -35.48 8.94
CA LEU A 568 -0.08 -34.64 9.99
C LEU A 568 1.34 -34.18 9.64
N ASN A 569 2.19 -35.07 9.13
CA ASN A 569 3.55 -34.74 8.70
C ASN A 569 3.53 -33.71 7.57
N PHE A 570 2.68 -33.92 6.56
CA PHE A 570 2.54 -32.99 5.45
C PHE A 570 1.97 -31.63 5.90
N PHE A 571 1.00 -31.62 6.82
CA PHE A 571 0.49 -30.39 7.42
C PHE A 571 1.58 -29.60 8.15
N MET A 572 2.42 -30.26 8.95
CA MET A 572 3.55 -29.61 9.62
C MET A 572 4.56 -29.05 8.60
N CYS A 573 4.83 -29.77 7.52
CA CYS A 573 5.68 -29.31 6.42
C CYS A 573 5.14 -28.00 5.79
N LEU A 574 3.82 -27.92 5.54
CA LEU A 574 3.18 -26.69 5.04
C LEU A 574 3.27 -25.52 6.03
N LEU A 575 3.12 -25.77 7.34
CA LEU A 575 3.24 -24.74 8.38
C LEU A 575 4.67 -24.18 8.49
N VAL A 576 5.69 -25.04 8.42
CA VAL A 576 7.10 -24.62 8.39
C VAL A 576 7.33 -23.73 7.17
N ASN A 577 6.83 -24.15 6.01
CA ASN A 577 6.99 -23.43 4.75
C ASN A 577 6.33 -22.04 4.80
N GLU A 578 5.11 -21.93 5.34
CA GLU A 578 4.45 -20.62 5.53
C GLU A 578 5.26 -19.71 6.47
N GLY A 579 5.86 -20.27 7.53
CA GLY A 579 6.78 -19.56 8.41
C GLY A 579 7.98 -18.98 7.66
N LEU A 580 8.64 -19.79 6.83
CA LEU A 580 9.75 -19.36 5.98
C LEU A 580 9.32 -18.28 4.97
N MET A 581 8.16 -18.46 4.33
CA MET A 581 7.59 -17.47 3.42
C MET A 581 7.41 -16.12 4.10
N LEU A 582 6.88 -16.09 5.33
CA LEU A 582 6.71 -14.86 6.11
C LEU A 582 8.04 -14.15 6.43
N VAL A 583 9.11 -14.90 6.69
CA VAL A 583 10.45 -14.34 6.92
C VAL A 583 10.96 -13.62 5.67
N VAL A 584 10.97 -14.31 4.52
CA VAL A 584 11.46 -13.74 3.26
C VAL A 584 10.60 -12.56 2.82
N ALA A 585 9.28 -12.73 2.97
CA ALA A 585 8.29 -11.71 2.72
C ALA A 585 8.62 -10.40 3.45
N TYR A 586 8.84 -10.48 4.76
CA TYR A 586 9.15 -9.30 5.57
C TYR A 586 10.47 -8.61 5.17
N LEU A 587 11.48 -9.38 4.72
CA LEU A 587 12.81 -8.86 4.37
C LEU A 587 12.81 -8.03 3.08
N TRP A 588 12.19 -8.53 2.01
CA TRP A 588 12.25 -7.88 0.70
C TRP A 588 11.20 -6.78 0.51
N LYS A 589 9.99 -6.95 1.06
CA LYS A 589 8.85 -6.02 0.92
C LYS A 589 8.44 -5.70 -0.53
N ASP A 590 8.99 -6.46 -1.47
CA ASP A 590 8.64 -6.47 -2.88
C ASP A 590 8.26 -7.88 -3.30
N VAL A 591 7.23 -8.01 -4.14
CA VAL A 591 6.65 -9.29 -4.51
C VAL A 591 7.60 -10.07 -5.41
N TYR A 592 8.20 -9.40 -6.40
CA TYR A 592 9.07 -10.05 -7.38
C TYR A 592 10.33 -10.61 -6.72
N CYS A 593 11.04 -9.77 -5.95
CA CYS A 593 12.24 -10.22 -5.24
C CYS A 593 11.93 -11.31 -4.20
N SER A 594 10.79 -11.24 -3.50
CA SER A 594 10.41 -12.26 -2.52
C SER A 594 10.13 -13.62 -3.18
N VAL A 595 9.45 -13.64 -4.33
CA VAL A 595 9.16 -14.90 -5.04
C VAL A 595 10.45 -15.52 -5.58
N LEU A 596 11.31 -14.73 -6.22
CA LEU A 596 12.58 -15.21 -6.75
C LEU A 596 13.46 -15.83 -5.66
N THR A 597 13.58 -15.15 -4.52
CA THR A 597 14.39 -15.65 -3.40
C THR A 597 13.78 -16.89 -2.74
N LEU A 598 12.45 -16.96 -2.62
CA LEU A 598 11.79 -18.17 -2.14
C LEU A 598 12.03 -19.37 -3.05
N VAL A 599 11.96 -19.20 -4.38
CA VAL A 599 12.25 -20.28 -5.33
C VAL A 599 13.69 -20.76 -5.16
N CYS A 600 14.67 -19.83 -5.12
CA CYS A 600 16.06 -20.19 -4.90
C CYS A 600 16.28 -20.95 -3.59
N ILE A 601 15.73 -20.45 -2.48
CA ILE A 601 15.87 -21.09 -1.15
C ILE A 601 15.23 -22.48 -1.16
N GLN A 602 14.02 -22.62 -1.71
CA GLN A 602 13.32 -23.91 -1.77
C GLN A 602 14.05 -24.94 -2.63
N VAL A 603 14.57 -24.55 -3.80
CA VAL A 603 15.35 -25.45 -4.67
C VAL A 603 16.64 -25.90 -3.98
N VAL A 604 17.35 -24.99 -3.31
CA VAL A 604 18.56 -25.34 -2.54
C VAL A 604 18.25 -26.30 -1.40
N MET A 605 17.16 -26.08 -0.66
CA MET A 605 16.73 -27.01 0.40
C MET A 605 16.27 -28.36 -0.16
N MET A 606 15.64 -28.39 -1.33
CA MET A 606 15.23 -29.62 -2.02
C MET A 606 16.45 -30.46 -2.43
N LEU A 607 17.53 -29.84 -2.92
CA LEU A 607 18.77 -30.55 -3.26
C LEU A 607 19.42 -31.20 -2.02
N ALA A 608 19.28 -30.57 -0.85
CA ALA A 608 19.81 -31.06 0.41
C ALA A 608 18.86 -32.01 1.18
N ALA A 609 17.69 -32.34 0.61
CA ALA A 609 16.63 -33.11 1.26
C ALA A 609 16.94 -34.62 1.46
N GLY A 610 18.16 -35.07 1.16
CA GLY A 610 18.60 -36.45 1.38
C GLY A 610 18.26 -37.45 0.25
N TYR A 611 17.43 -37.07 -0.73
CA TYR A 611 17.06 -37.95 -1.85
C TYR A 611 18.20 -38.12 -2.88
N PHE A 612 18.82 -37.02 -3.33
CA PHE A 612 19.87 -37.06 -4.35
C PHE A 612 21.21 -37.55 -3.82
N ARG A 613 21.53 -37.18 -2.57
CA ARG A 613 22.74 -37.58 -1.88
C ARG A 613 22.51 -37.63 -0.38
N ILE A 614 23.09 -38.63 0.27
CA ILE A 614 23.00 -38.85 1.71
C ILE A 614 23.67 -37.69 2.46
N ARG A 615 23.07 -37.27 3.58
CA ARG A 615 23.50 -36.13 4.41
C ARG A 615 24.99 -36.21 4.81
N ASN A 616 25.43 -37.38 5.27
CA ASN A 616 26.79 -37.61 5.76
C ASN A 616 27.85 -37.73 4.66
N GLN A 617 27.43 -37.86 3.40
CA GLN A 617 28.33 -38.00 2.26
C GLN A 617 28.50 -36.70 1.47
N LEU A 618 27.92 -35.58 1.90
CA LEU A 618 28.06 -34.28 1.24
C LEU A 618 29.51 -33.79 1.34
N SER A 619 30.15 -33.55 0.19
CA SER A 619 31.60 -33.29 0.11
C SER A 619 32.05 -31.93 0.60
N VAL A 620 31.15 -30.94 0.70
CA VAL A 620 31.50 -29.57 1.15
C VAL A 620 30.85 -29.30 2.50
N PRO A 621 31.60 -28.78 3.50
CA PRO A 621 31.07 -28.45 4.81
C PRO A 621 29.85 -27.55 4.79
N PHE A 622 29.72 -26.61 3.84
CA PHE A 622 28.56 -25.72 3.70
C PHE A 622 27.22 -26.46 3.40
N TRP A 623 27.28 -27.50 2.57
CA TRP A 623 26.12 -28.33 2.25
C TRP A 623 25.77 -29.25 3.42
N MET A 624 26.79 -29.77 4.10
CA MET A 624 26.66 -30.62 5.28
C MET A 624 26.12 -29.82 6.49
N TYR A 625 26.64 -28.61 6.71
CA TYR A 625 26.25 -27.65 7.75
C TYR A 625 26.30 -26.21 7.20
N PRO A 626 25.21 -25.42 7.21
CA PRO A 626 23.95 -25.63 7.92
C PRO A 626 22.77 -26.10 7.04
N ILE A 627 22.92 -26.15 5.71
CA ILE A 627 21.79 -26.32 4.79
C ILE A 627 21.02 -27.62 5.03
N SER A 628 21.72 -28.74 5.21
CA SER A 628 21.06 -30.03 5.41
C SER A 628 20.18 -30.11 6.68
N TYR A 629 20.54 -29.34 7.72
CA TYR A 629 19.78 -29.27 8.99
C TYR A 629 18.68 -28.21 8.96
N ILE A 630 18.79 -27.20 8.11
CA ILE A 630 17.74 -26.19 7.90
C ILE A 630 16.66 -26.72 6.93
N ALA A 631 17.03 -27.63 6.03
CA ALA A 631 16.15 -28.23 5.05
C ALA A 631 15.08 -29.12 5.69
N PHE A 632 13.91 -28.53 5.96
CA PHE A 632 12.76 -29.21 6.57
C PHE A 632 12.23 -30.38 5.73
N HIS A 633 12.45 -30.36 4.41
CA HIS A 633 12.14 -31.47 3.49
C HIS A 633 12.73 -32.78 3.97
N THR A 634 13.95 -32.76 4.49
CA THR A 634 14.65 -33.98 4.93
C THR A 634 13.89 -34.68 6.04
N TYR A 635 13.46 -33.94 7.06
CA TYR A 635 12.73 -34.49 8.21
C TYR A 635 11.32 -34.96 7.83
N SER A 636 10.66 -34.25 6.91
CA SER A 636 9.35 -34.68 6.38
C SER A 636 9.48 -36.00 5.60
N ILE A 637 10.42 -36.08 4.66
CA ILE A 637 10.63 -37.29 3.85
C ILE A 637 11.09 -38.46 4.71
N GLN A 638 12.07 -38.27 5.60
CA GLN A 638 12.52 -39.33 6.53
C GLN A 638 11.35 -39.87 7.36
N GLY A 639 10.54 -38.98 7.96
CA GLY A 639 9.38 -39.38 8.74
C GLY A 639 8.31 -40.13 7.92
N LEU A 640 8.07 -39.74 6.66
CA LEU A 640 7.10 -40.42 5.78
C LEU A 640 7.61 -41.81 5.33
N LEU A 641 8.90 -41.94 5.03
CA LEU A 641 9.51 -43.21 4.66
C LEU A 641 9.53 -44.18 5.84
N GLU A 642 9.91 -43.72 7.04
CA GLU A 642 9.84 -44.53 8.26
C GLU A 642 8.42 -45.03 8.50
N ASN A 643 7.41 -44.19 8.32
CA ASN A 643 6.02 -44.56 8.53
C ASN A 643 5.55 -45.66 7.56
N GLU A 644 5.94 -45.60 6.28
CA GLU A 644 5.54 -46.61 5.28
C GLU A 644 6.23 -47.97 5.51
N TYR A 645 7.54 -47.94 5.78
CA TYR A 645 8.37 -49.14 5.77
C TYR A 645 8.55 -49.82 7.14
N LEU A 646 8.11 -49.17 8.23
CA LEU A 646 8.10 -49.80 9.56
C LEU A 646 7.19 -51.03 9.57
N GLY A 647 7.77 -52.20 9.84
CA GLY A 647 7.07 -53.49 9.86
C GLY A 647 6.90 -54.16 8.50
N THR A 648 7.57 -53.67 7.44
CA THR A 648 7.55 -54.31 6.11
C THR A 648 8.77 -55.22 5.90
N SER A 649 8.59 -56.31 5.15
CA SER A 649 9.67 -57.22 4.75
C SER A 649 9.61 -57.55 3.27
N PHE A 650 10.74 -57.47 2.58
CA PHE A 650 10.85 -57.74 1.14
C PHE A 650 11.62 -59.03 0.90
N ALA A 651 11.08 -59.91 0.07
CA ALA A 651 11.79 -61.11 -0.37
C ALA A 651 12.88 -60.75 -1.38
N VAL A 652 14.10 -61.21 -1.13
CA VAL A 652 15.27 -61.09 -2.01
C VAL A 652 15.69 -62.50 -2.44
N GLY A 653 15.29 -62.89 -3.65
CA GLY A 653 15.42 -64.27 -4.13
C GLY A 653 14.45 -65.24 -3.44
N GLN A 654 14.78 -66.53 -3.39
CA GLN A 654 13.91 -67.57 -2.82
C GLN A 654 14.05 -67.78 -1.30
N VAL A 655 15.09 -67.23 -0.64
CA VAL A 655 15.47 -67.66 0.72
C VAL A 655 15.69 -66.51 1.71
N ARG A 656 15.93 -65.26 1.26
CA ARG A 656 16.26 -64.14 2.16
C ARG A 656 15.15 -63.11 2.18
N THR A 657 14.76 -62.65 3.37
CA THR A 657 13.88 -61.50 3.56
C THR A 657 14.68 -60.36 4.17
N ILE A 658 14.63 -59.18 3.56
CA ILE A 658 15.26 -57.96 4.09
C ILE A 658 14.15 -57.09 4.70
N SER A 659 14.38 -56.53 5.87
CA SER A 659 13.45 -55.57 6.48
C SER A 659 13.39 -54.28 5.65
N GLY A 660 12.23 -53.63 5.54
CA GLY A 660 12.10 -52.36 4.82
C GLY A 660 13.02 -51.26 5.34
N LEU A 661 13.27 -51.24 6.65
CA LEU A 661 14.23 -50.32 7.28
C LEU A 661 15.68 -50.60 6.83
N GLU A 662 16.06 -51.87 6.71
CA GLU A 662 17.39 -52.26 6.22
C GLU A 662 17.56 -51.95 4.73
N ALA A 663 16.49 -52.11 3.95
CA ALA A 663 16.46 -51.74 2.53
C ALA A 663 16.65 -50.22 2.32
N LEU A 664 16.14 -49.39 3.23
CA LEU A 664 16.33 -47.94 3.20
C LEU A 664 17.67 -47.49 3.79
N ARG A 665 18.20 -48.21 4.79
CA ARG A 665 19.41 -47.83 5.53
C ARG A 665 20.63 -47.70 4.64
N SER A 666 20.80 -48.61 3.68
CA SER A 666 21.94 -48.61 2.76
C SER A 666 21.94 -47.41 1.80
N ALA A 667 20.76 -46.82 1.53
CA ALA A 667 20.58 -45.76 0.53
C ALA A 667 20.30 -44.37 1.13
N TYR A 668 19.71 -44.27 2.33
CA TYR A 668 19.19 -43.00 2.88
C TYR A 668 19.54 -42.70 4.35
N ASP A 669 20.33 -43.55 5.02
CA ASP A 669 20.85 -43.34 6.39
C ASP A 669 19.76 -42.98 7.44
N ILE A 670 18.71 -43.80 7.48
CA ILE A 670 17.56 -43.65 8.39
C ILE A 670 17.88 -44.33 9.73
N SER A 671 17.49 -43.70 10.85
CA SER A 671 17.70 -44.24 12.20
C SER A 671 16.90 -45.54 12.43
N PRO A 672 17.46 -46.52 13.15
CA PRO A 672 16.81 -47.81 13.39
C PRO A 672 15.70 -47.78 14.45
N ASP A 673 15.57 -46.67 15.18
CA ASP A 673 14.68 -46.59 16.33
C ASP A 673 13.22 -46.42 15.91
N SER A 674 12.33 -47.26 16.45
CA SER A 674 10.89 -47.21 16.14
C SER A 674 10.20 -45.87 16.47
N ASN A 675 10.81 -45.06 17.34
CA ASN A 675 10.31 -43.75 17.74
C ASN A 675 10.84 -42.58 16.89
N SER A 676 11.76 -42.81 15.96
CA SER A 676 12.40 -41.73 15.18
C SER A 676 11.41 -40.90 14.35
N LYS A 677 10.30 -41.51 13.91
CA LYS A 677 9.24 -40.79 13.18
C LYS A 677 8.63 -39.65 14.00
N TRP A 678 8.49 -39.83 15.31
CA TRP A 678 7.97 -38.80 16.20
C TRP A 678 9.01 -37.71 16.49
N GLU A 679 10.29 -38.06 16.50
CA GLU A 679 11.39 -37.08 16.60
C GLU A 679 11.43 -36.18 15.36
N ASN A 680 11.31 -36.76 14.17
CA ASN A 680 11.22 -36.01 12.91
C ASN A 680 10.02 -35.04 12.91
N LEU A 681 8.87 -35.49 13.40
CA LEU A 681 7.69 -34.62 13.54
C LEU A 681 7.90 -33.50 14.58
N LEU A 682 8.55 -33.81 15.71
CA LEU A 682 8.90 -32.83 16.73
C LEU A 682 9.85 -31.77 16.19
N VAL A 683 10.85 -32.15 15.37
CA VAL A 683 11.76 -31.21 14.71
C VAL A 683 11.00 -30.27 13.79
N LEU A 684 10.05 -30.75 12.99
CA LEU A 684 9.20 -29.90 12.14
C LEU A 684 8.37 -28.91 12.97
N PHE A 685 7.82 -29.36 14.10
CA PHE A 685 7.10 -28.48 15.02
C PHE A 685 8.02 -27.40 15.61
N LEU A 686 9.22 -27.76 16.07
CA LEU A 686 10.20 -26.82 16.59
C LEU A 686 10.66 -25.81 15.53
N MET A 687 10.85 -26.25 14.27
CA MET A 687 11.13 -25.35 13.15
C MET A 687 9.99 -24.36 12.90
N THR A 688 8.74 -24.82 12.99
CA THR A 688 7.56 -23.96 12.83
C THR A 688 7.55 -22.85 13.87
N VAL A 689 7.79 -23.20 15.14
CA VAL A 689 7.90 -22.24 16.24
C VAL A 689 9.12 -21.32 16.04
N GLY A 690 10.27 -21.87 15.65
CA GLY A 690 11.51 -21.14 15.39
C GLY A 690 11.37 -20.05 14.32
N TYR A 691 10.77 -20.37 13.17
CA TYR A 691 10.51 -19.38 12.13
C TYR A 691 9.55 -18.28 12.61
N ARG A 692 8.53 -18.60 13.39
CA ARG A 692 7.59 -17.60 13.94
C ARG A 692 8.26 -16.69 14.97
N ILE A 693 9.14 -17.22 15.81
CA ILE A 693 9.98 -16.42 16.72
C ILE A 693 10.91 -15.51 15.92
N LEU A 694 11.52 -16.01 14.84
CA LEU A 694 12.36 -15.18 13.96
C LEU A 694 11.55 -14.03 13.35
N VAL A 695 10.34 -14.28 12.86
CA VAL A 695 9.45 -13.21 12.37
C VAL A 695 9.08 -12.25 13.50
N PHE A 696 8.82 -12.72 14.72
CA PHE A 696 8.56 -11.85 15.88
C PHE A 696 9.72 -10.90 16.15
N ILE A 697 10.95 -11.43 16.18
CA ILE A 697 12.17 -10.64 16.34
C ILE A 697 12.29 -9.65 15.19
N LEU A 698 12.09 -10.08 13.95
CA LEU A 698 12.14 -9.21 12.78
C LEU A 698 11.08 -8.11 12.82
N LEU A 699 9.86 -8.38 13.26
CA LEU A 699 8.81 -7.36 13.39
C LEU A 699 9.14 -6.37 14.52
N HIS A 700 9.58 -6.87 15.67
CA HIS A 700 9.88 -6.05 16.84
C HIS A 700 11.12 -5.16 16.64
N PHE A 701 12.19 -5.71 16.05
CA PHE A 701 13.44 -4.99 15.78
C PHE A 701 13.45 -4.30 14.41
N GLY A 702 12.77 -4.83 13.41
CA GLY A 702 12.74 -4.29 12.05
C GLY A 702 11.90 -3.02 11.91
N VAL A 703 10.92 -2.77 12.78
CA VAL A 703 10.30 -1.43 12.91
C VAL A 703 11.32 -0.41 13.43
N LYS A 704 12.28 -0.81 14.28
CA LYS A 704 13.41 0.05 14.67
C LYS A 704 14.51 0.14 13.59
N LYS A 705 14.65 -0.88 12.75
CA LYS A 705 15.77 -1.08 11.81
C LYS A 705 15.40 -0.97 10.31
N ASN A 706 14.21 -0.47 9.96
CA ASN A 706 13.75 -0.18 8.58
C ASN A 706 14.58 0.92 7.86
N LYS A 707 15.78 1.22 8.36
CA LYS A 707 16.75 2.22 7.90
C LYS A 707 17.80 1.67 6.93
N SER A 708 17.95 0.36 6.74
CA SER A 708 19.00 -0.20 5.85
C SER A 708 18.48 -0.82 4.56
N LEU A 709 17.37 -1.57 4.56
CA LEU A 709 16.92 -2.31 3.36
C LEU A 709 16.22 -1.45 2.30
N HIS A 710 15.53 -0.39 2.71
CA HIS A 710 14.97 0.60 1.76
C HIS A 710 16.08 1.33 0.96
N ARG A 711 17.35 1.29 1.41
CA ARG A 711 18.49 1.90 0.70
C ARG A 711 18.98 1.06 -0.48
N LEU A 712 18.67 -0.23 -0.55
CA LEU A 712 19.08 -1.09 -1.66
C LEU A 712 18.04 -1.11 -2.78
N CYS A 713 16.74 -1.19 -2.46
CA CYS A 713 15.69 -1.22 -3.49
C CYS A 713 15.44 0.14 -4.18
N GLN A 714 15.70 1.27 -3.50
CA GLN A 714 15.52 2.59 -4.13
C GLN A 714 16.69 2.96 -5.08
N CYS A 715 17.85 2.32 -4.91
CA CYS A 715 19.01 2.54 -5.77
C CYS A 715 18.83 1.97 -7.19
N ASN A 716 17.89 1.02 -7.39
CA ASN A 716 17.58 0.45 -8.70
C ASN A 716 16.45 1.16 -9.45
N ARG A 717 15.77 2.14 -8.83
CA ARG A 717 14.65 2.86 -9.46
C ARG A 717 15.00 4.26 -9.96
N GLU A 718 16.15 4.79 -9.55
CA GLU A 718 16.66 6.10 -10.00
C GLU A 718 17.70 6.00 -11.13
N THR A 719 18.00 4.78 -11.62
CA THR A 719 18.88 4.55 -12.79
C THR A 719 18.11 4.16 -14.06
N SER A 720 16.78 4.20 -14.04
CA SER A 720 15.92 3.89 -15.19
C SER A 720 14.72 4.83 -15.26
N THR A 721 14.99 6.13 -15.39
CA THR A 721 14.10 7.14 -16.01
C THR A 721 14.96 8.30 -16.47
#